data_AF-A0A8B9R7M1-F1
#
_entry.id   AF-A0A8B9R7M1-F1
#
_cell.length_a   1.000
_cell.length_b   1.000
_cell.length_c   1.000
_cell.angle_alpha   90.00
_cell.angle_beta   90.00
_cell.angle_gamma   90.00
#
_symmetry.space_group_name_H-M   'P 1'
#
loop_
_entity.id
_entity.type
_entity.pdbx_description
1 polymer ?
#
loop_
_entity_poly.entity_id
_entity_poly.type
_entity_poly.pdbx_seq_one_letter_code
_entity_poly.pdbx_strand_id
1 'polypeptide(L)'
;MADQGKSKVREEYVATFKGSEYFCYDLSPNPIQSSSDEITLSFKTLQRNGLMLHTGKSADYVNLALKNGAVSLVINLGSGAFEALVEPVNGKFNDNAWHDVKVTRNLRQVTISVDGILTTTGYTQEDYTMLGSDDFFYVGGSPSTADLPGSPVSNNFMGCLKEVVYKNNDVRLELSRLAKQGDAKMKVSGIVAFKCENVATLDPVTFETPESFVTLSKWTAKKAGSISFDFRTTEPNGLLLFSHGKPKQQQQKDPKGPKTMKVDFFAIEMLDGHLYLLLDMGSGTTKTKAVNKKVNDGEWYHVDFQRDGRSGTISVNSVRTPYNAPGESEILDLDDVLYLGGLPEDRAGLVFPTEVWTALLNYGYVGCVRDLFMDGQSKDIRRIAEAQRAVGVKPSCSKEQPKQCLSNPCLNSGTCREGWNRYVCDCSGTGYLGRSCERDATILSYDGSKFMKIKLPVVMHTEAEDVSLRFRSQRAYGVLMATTSRNSADTLRLELDGGRVRLTVNLGKGPETIFAGQNLNDNEWHTVRVVRRGKSLKLMVDDLQPSEGQITGDHTQLEFHNIETGIVTEKLYMPAVPSNFIGHLQGLGFNGMSYIDLCKNGDIDYCELNAMIGYKSIVADPVTFKSRSSYVTLPTLQAYYSMHLFLQFKTTSPDGLILYNRGDGNDFIVVELVKGYMHYVSDLGNGAHLIKGNSNTPLNDNHWHNVMISRDTNNLHTVKIDTKITTQTTMGAKNLDLKGDLFVGGVSKEMYKDLPKLVHSKEGFQGCLASVDLNGRLPDLLSDALTTMGQVERGCEGGQRREWEGGVGSSGGSGSQGSSGTTYIFGRDGGLIVYTWPPNDRPSTRADRLAVGFSTQQKDAVLVRVDSSSGLGDYLQLQIEKGNIRVVFNVGTDDINIEETSKFVNDGKYHIVRFTRSGGNATLQVDDLPVIERYPTGNIDNERLAIARQRIPYRLGRVVDEWLLDKGRQLTIFNSQTTIKIGGWERGSRPFQGQLSGLYYNGLKVLNMAAEGDPNVRVEGSARLVGDLPSSSITPQSSASATGNRSETSPSLTDITTTTASNRQGKQTTTSQDDLLVASAECPSDDEDIDPCDPTSGGLAHPPLTETKGYPSPEVIRESSSTTGMVVGIVAAAALCILILLYAMYKYRNRDEGSYHVDESRNYISNSATQPNGAAVKEKPIGVAKISSKNKKNKDKEYYV
;
A
#
# COMPACT_ATOMS: atom_id res chain seq x y z
N MET A 1 61.21 -53.11 -56.28
CA MET A 1 60.21 -53.47 -55.25
C MET A 1 60.03 -52.27 -54.35
N ALA A 2 58.81 -52.01 -53.88
CA ALA A 2 58.53 -51.00 -52.86
C ALA A 2 58.21 -51.71 -51.53
N ASP A 3 58.51 -51.06 -50.41
CA ASP A 3 57.97 -51.43 -49.11
C ASP A 3 57.10 -50.28 -48.58
N GLN A 4 56.02 -50.61 -47.87
CA GLN A 4 54.94 -49.69 -47.54
C GLN A 4 55.05 -49.19 -46.10
N GLY A 5 55.63 -48.01 -45.92
CA GLY A 5 55.56 -47.24 -44.68
C GLY A 5 54.12 -46.82 -44.36
N LYS A 6 53.31 -47.72 -43.80
CA LYS A 6 51.97 -47.41 -43.31
C LYS A 6 52.04 -46.39 -42.18
N SER A 7 51.62 -45.16 -42.48
CA SER A 7 51.35 -44.16 -41.45
C SER A 7 50.36 -44.72 -40.42
N LYS A 8 50.80 -44.85 -39.17
CA LYS A 8 49.87 -45.04 -38.05
C LYS A 8 49.16 -43.72 -37.83
N VAL A 9 47.85 -43.68 -38.08
CA VAL A 9 46.99 -42.58 -37.64
C VAL A 9 47.17 -42.45 -36.13
N ARG A 10 47.71 -41.31 -35.69
CA ARG A 10 47.85 -40.99 -34.27
C ARG A 10 46.46 -40.70 -33.72
N GLU A 11 46.06 -41.44 -32.70
CA GLU A 11 44.77 -41.25 -32.04
C GLU A 11 44.78 -39.92 -31.27
N GLU A 12 43.91 -38.97 -31.66
CA GLU A 12 43.74 -37.70 -30.95
C GLU A 12 42.88 -37.88 -29.69
N TYR A 13 43.29 -37.23 -28.60
CA TYR A 13 42.57 -37.20 -27.34
C TYR A 13 41.78 -35.90 -27.23
N VAL A 14 40.49 -35.96 -27.58
CA VAL A 14 39.57 -34.82 -27.66
C VAL A 14 38.43 -34.99 -26.67
N ALA A 15 38.01 -33.91 -26.01
CA ALA A 15 36.87 -33.88 -25.09
C ALA A 15 35.99 -32.64 -25.32
N THR A 16 34.67 -32.81 -25.18
CA THR A 16 33.69 -31.71 -25.20
C THR A 16 33.23 -31.37 -23.78
N PHE A 17 33.28 -30.08 -23.46
CA PHE A 17 32.79 -29.47 -22.22
C PHE A 17 31.60 -28.57 -22.55
N LYS A 18 30.55 -28.58 -21.73
CA LYS A 18 29.29 -27.85 -21.93
C LYS A 18 29.04 -26.87 -20.78
N GLY A 19 30.09 -26.51 -20.05
CA GLY A 19 30.08 -25.51 -18.99
C GLY A 19 29.64 -26.04 -17.62
N SER A 20 29.44 -27.35 -17.44
CA SER A 20 29.21 -27.97 -16.11
C SER A 20 30.18 -29.11 -15.79
N GLU A 21 30.95 -29.54 -16.78
CA GLU A 21 31.91 -30.64 -16.72
C GLU A 21 33.34 -30.14 -16.56
N TYR A 22 34.20 -30.93 -15.93
CA TYR A 22 35.65 -30.68 -15.85
C TYR A 22 36.44 -31.95 -15.53
N PHE A 23 37.74 -31.94 -15.81
CA PHE A 23 38.68 -32.93 -15.29
C PHE A 23 39.37 -32.40 -14.03
N CYS A 24 39.69 -33.30 -13.10
CA CYS A 24 40.44 -33.02 -11.89
C CYS A 24 41.43 -34.17 -11.66
N TYR A 25 42.74 -33.89 -11.73
CA TYR A 25 43.81 -34.86 -11.54
C TYR A 25 44.54 -34.60 -10.22
N ASP A 26 44.68 -35.64 -9.40
CA ASP A 26 45.23 -35.59 -8.04
C ASP A 26 46.77 -35.57 -8.04
N LEU A 27 47.35 -34.42 -7.67
CA LEU A 27 48.79 -34.22 -7.57
C LEU A 27 49.36 -34.59 -6.19
N SER A 28 48.52 -34.74 -5.16
CA SER A 28 48.98 -35.00 -3.79
C SER A 28 49.90 -36.23 -3.62
N PRO A 29 49.81 -37.32 -4.42
CA PRO A 29 50.76 -38.43 -4.32
C PRO A 29 52.08 -38.18 -5.09
N ASN A 30 52.08 -37.27 -6.08
CA ASN A 30 53.23 -36.91 -6.91
C ASN A 30 53.21 -35.38 -7.19
N PRO A 31 53.59 -34.52 -6.23
CA PRO A 31 53.54 -33.08 -6.43
C PRO A 31 54.36 -32.60 -7.62
N ILE A 32 53.85 -31.60 -8.33
CA ILE A 32 54.62 -30.86 -9.32
C ILE A 32 55.60 -29.96 -8.56
N GLN A 33 56.89 -30.20 -8.79
CA GLN A 33 57.97 -29.26 -8.52
C GLN A 33 58.70 -29.04 -9.84
N SER A 34 58.79 -27.79 -10.30
CA SER A 34 59.27 -27.53 -11.66
C SER A 34 60.03 -26.22 -11.78
N SER A 35 61.25 -26.28 -12.28
CA SER A 35 62.05 -25.13 -12.71
C SER A 35 61.95 -24.84 -14.22
N SER A 36 61.34 -25.74 -15.00
CA SER A 36 61.17 -25.62 -16.45
C SER A 36 60.02 -26.52 -16.91
N ASP A 37 59.00 -25.94 -17.55
CA ASP A 37 57.82 -26.65 -18.03
C ASP A 37 57.29 -26.16 -19.39
N GLU A 38 56.53 -27.03 -20.03
CA GLU A 38 55.76 -26.73 -21.24
C GLU A 38 54.32 -27.25 -21.09
N ILE A 39 53.36 -26.41 -21.48
CA ILE A 39 51.95 -26.76 -21.59
C ILE A 39 51.58 -26.67 -23.08
N THR A 40 50.87 -27.69 -23.56
CA THR A 40 50.27 -27.68 -24.91
C THR A 40 48.81 -28.09 -24.83
N LEU A 41 47.95 -27.42 -25.60
CA LEU A 41 46.58 -27.84 -25.90
C LEU A 41 46.13 -27.24 -27.23
N SER A 42 45.08 -27.79 -27.83
CA SER A 42 44.24 -27.03 -28.77
C SER A 42 42.85 -26.81 -28.18
N PHE A 43 42.23 -25.67 -28.45
CA PHE A 43 40.87 -25.35 -28.03
C PHE A 43 39.98 -24.93 -29.20
N LYS A 44 38.66 -25.09 -29.03
CA LYS A 44 37.63 -24.70 -30.00
C LYS A 44 36.37 -24.26 -29.24
N THR A 45 35.95 -23.01 -29.40
CA THR A 45 34.79 -22.46 -28.66
C THR A 45 34.09 -21.32 -29.41
N LEU A 46 32.85 -21.03 -28.99
CA LEU A 46 32.10 -19.81 -29.32
C LEU A 46 32.00 -18.83 -28.13
N GLN A 47 32.28 -19.28 -26.90
CA GLN A 47 32.19 -18.44 -25.71
C GLN A 47 33.38 -17.48 -25.60
N ARG A 48 33.16 -16.34 -24.95
CA ARG A 48 34.20 -15.31 -24.75
C ARG A 48 35.07 -15.58 -23.52
N ASN A 49 34.48 -16.20 -22.50
CA ASN A 49 35.10 -16.47 -21.20
C ASN A 49 35.05 -17.98 -20.93
N GLY A 50 36.11 -18.54 -20.34
CA GLY A 50 36.13 -19.95 -19.92
C GLY A 50 37.51 -20.44 -19.51
N LEU A 51 37.59 -21.13 -18.37
CA LEU A 51 38.82 -21.74 -17.86
C LEU A 51 39.26 -22.94 -18.71
N MET A 52 40.42 -22.86 -19.38
CA MET A 52 40.97 -24.00 -20.13
C MET A 52 41.66 -24.98 -19.17
N LEU A 53 42.51 -24.47 -18.27
CA LEU A 53 43.13 -25.25 -17.20
C LEU A 53 43.63 -24.38 -16.03
N HIS A 54 43.79 -25.02 -14.87
CA HIS A 54 44.44 -24.42 -13.70
C HIS A 54 45.15 -25.48 -12.86
N THR A 55 46.27 -25.12 -12.24
CA THR A 55 46.88 -25.91 -11.15
C THR A 55 47.54 -24.96 -10.15
N GLY A 56 47.50 -25.29 -8.86
CA GLY A 56 48.14 -24.49 -7.81
C GLY A 56 47.20 -24.01 -6.71
N LYS A 57 47.80 -23.47 -5.64
CA LYS A 57 47.15 -22.92 -4.46
C LYS A 57 47.98 -21.79 -3.88
N SER A 58 47.32 -20.88 -3.16
CA SER A 58 47.96 -19.73 -2.51
C SER A 58 48.75 -18.86 -3.50
N ALA A 59 50.09 -18.91 -3.48
CA ALA A 59 50.96 -18.06 -4.28
C ALA A 59 51.68 -18.80 -5.44
N ASP A 60 51.57 -20.13 -5.50
CA ASP A 60 52.12 -20.94 -6.59
C ASP A 60 50.99 -21.45 -7.48
N TYR A 61 50.92 -20.99 -8.73
CA TYR A 61 49.86 -21.40 -9.65
C TYR A 61 50.15 -21.09 -11.12
N VAL A 62 49.47 -21.84 -11.99
CA VAL A 62 49.30 -21.55 -13.42
C VAL A 62 47.81 -21.53 -13.73
N ASN A 63 47.31 -20.46 -14.33
CA ASN A 63 45.95 -20.33 -14.85
C ASN A 63 45.99 -20.01 -16.34
N LEU A 64 45.25 -20.76 -17.16
CA LEU A 64 45.11 -20.52 -18.60
C LEU A 64 43.62 -20.53 -18.95
N ALA A 65 43.13 -19.40 -19.46
CA ALA A 65 41.71 -19.18 -19.73
C ALA A 65 41.51 -18.37 -21.02
N LEU A 66 40.30 -18.44 -21.58
CA LEU A 66 39.83 -17.41 -22.51
C LEU A 66 39.16 -16.29 -21.70
N LYS A 67 39.46 -15.04 -22.04
CA LYS A 67 38.95 -13.82 -21.39
C LYS A 67 38.57 -12.81 -22.47
N ASN A 68 37.29 -12.45 -22.58
CA ASN A 68 36.73 -11.58 -23.62
C ASN A 68 37.03 -12.02 -25.08
N GLY A 69 37.38 -13.29 -25.31
CA GLY A 69 37.82 -13.79 -26.63
C GLY A 69 39.33 -13.67 -26.89
N ALA A 70 40.13 -13.25 -25.91
CA ALA A 70 41.59 -13.25 -25.92
C ALA A 70 42.13 -14.36 -24.99
N VAL A 71 43.31 -14.92 -25.27
CA VAL A 71 43.91 -15.99 -24.46
C VAL A 71 44.69 -15.36 -23.31
N SER A 72 44.25 -15.61 -22.07
CA SER A 72 44.84 -15.07 -20.84
C SER A 72 45.64 -16.15 -20.12
N LEU A 73 46.90 -15.85 -19.82
CA LEU A 73 47.80 -16.70 -19.03
C LEU A 73 48.24 -15.93 -17.78
N VAL A 74 48.14 -16.58 -16.62
CA VAL A 74 48.70 -16.07 -15.36
C VAL A 74 49.58 -17.14 -14.73
N ILE A 75 50.82 -16.81 -14.38
CA ILE A 75 51.75 -17.71 -13.68
C ILE A 75 52.33 -16.98 -12.47
N ASN A 76 52.24 -17.60 -11.30
CA ASN A 76 52.92 -17.15 -10.09
C ASN A 76 53.75 -18.30 -9.50
N LEU A 77 54.93 -17.97 -8.97
CA LEU A 77 55.93 -18.90 -8.43
C LEU A 77 56.24 -18.56 -6.96
N GLY A 78 55.22 -18.15 -6.19
CA GLY A 78 55.37 -17.65 -4.83
C GLY A 78 55.58 -16.13 -4.71
N SER A 79 56.37 -15.52 -5.61
CA SER A 79 56.89 -14.14 -5.45
C SER A 79 56.36 -13.09 -6.45
N GLY A 80 55.16 -13.29 -6.99
CA GLY A 80 54.42 -12.31 -7.80
C GLY A 80 54.23 -12.70 -9.27
N ALA A 81 53.01 -12.51 -9.76
CA ALA A 81 52.55 -13.08 -11.01
C ALA A 81 53.13 -12.41 -12.28
N PHE A 82 53.35 -13.23 -13.31
CA PHE A 82 53.36 -12.82 -14.70
C PHE A 82 51.94 -12.93 -15.27
N GLU A 83 51.44 -11.86 -15.86
CA GLU A 83 50.18 -11.84 -16.62
C GLU A 83 50.47 -11.60 -18.11
N ALA A 84 49.84 -12.38 -18.98
CA ALA A 84 49.81 -12.16 -20.42
C ALA A 84 48.39 -12.28 -20.96
N LEU A 85 48.05 -11.41 -21.92
CA LEU A 85 46.82 -11.46 -22.69
C LEU A 85 47.19 -11.42 -24.18
N VAL A 86 47.00 -12.54 -24.87
CA VAL A 86 47.23 -12.65 -26.32
C VAL A 86 45.92 -12.35 -27.03
N GLU A 87 45.88 -11.25 -27.79
CA GLU A 87 44.73 -10.86 -28.61
C GLU A 87 44.90 -11.33 -30.07
N PRO A 88 43.81 -11.67 -30.78
CA PRO A 88 43.88 -12.10 -32.17
C PRO A 88 44.11 -10.90 -33.10
N VAL A 89 45.22 -10.92 -33.86
CA VAL A 89 45.61 -9.83 -34.80
C VAL A 89 44.61 -9.68 -35.95
N ASN A 90 43.93 -10.76 -36.35
CA ASN A 90 42.78 -10.76 -37.25
C ASN A 90 41.78 -11.82 -36.78
N GLY A 91 40.48 -11.54 -36.88
CA GLY A 91 39.44 -12.50 -36.47
C GLY A 91 39.17 -12.50 -34.96
N LYS A 92 38.87 -13.68 -34.41
CA LYS A 92 38.57 -13.92 -32.98
C LYS A 92 38.94 -15.35 -32.62
N PHE A 93 39.41 -15.60 -31.40
CA PHE A 93 39.65 -16.97 -30.92
C PHE A 93 38.38 -17.73 -30.51
N ASN A 94 37.23 -17.06 -30.47
CA ASN A 94 35.91 -17.67 -30.20
C ASN A 94 35.04 -17.78 -31.47
N ASP A 95 35.66 -18.15 -32.59
CA ASP A 95 35.04 -18.31 -33.91
C ASP A 95 34.58 -19.75 -34.23
N ASN A 96 34.77 -20.69 -33.29
CA ASN A 96 34.58 -22.13 -33.45
C ASN A 96 35.58 -22.83 -34.41
N ALA A 97 36.76 -22.26 -34.63
CA ALA A 97 37.92 -22.94 -35.21
C ALA A 97 38.77 -23.63 -34.11
N TRP A 98 39.75 -24.43 -34.53
CA TRP A 98 40.77 -24.97 -33.62
C TRP A 98 41.93 -23.98 -33.54
N HIS A 99 42.28 -23.56 -32.32
CA HIS A 99 43.47 -22.76 -32.03
C HIS A 99 44.44 -23.56 -31.16
N ASP A 100 45.74 -23.51 -31.50
CA ASP A 100 46.80 -24.21 -30.78
C ASP A 100 47.47 -23.27 -29.78
N VAL A 101 47.49 -23.64 -28.50
CA VAL A 101 48.17 -22.89 -27.43
C VAL A 101 49.38 -23.66 -26.94
N LYS A 102 50.53 -23.01 -26.97
CA LYS A 102 51.77 -23.50 -26.36
C LYS A 102 52.32 -22.48 -25.38
N VAL A 103 52.53 -22.90 -24.14
CA VAL A 103 53.27 -22.15 -23.12
C VAL A 103 54.58 -22.88 -22.84
N THR A 104 55.69 -22.16 -22.77
CA THR A 104 56.99 -22.66 -22.33
C THR A 104 57.56 -21.72 -21.28
N ARG A 105 57.98 -22.26 -20.15
CA ARG A 105 58.66 -21.53 -19.08
C ARG A 105 60.03 -22.15 -18.81
N ASN A 106 61.04 -21.30 -18.69
CA ASN A 106 62.38 -21.68 -18.25
C ASN A 106 62.79 -20.75 -17.10
N LEU A 107 62.92 -21.30 -15.90
CA LEU A 107 63.04 -20.54 -14.65
C LEU A 107 61.88 -19.53 -14.51
N ARG A 108 62.19 -18.23 -14.61
CA ARG A 108 61.23 -17.13 -14.58
C ARG A 108 60.75 -16.68 -15.96
N GLN A 109 61.47 -17.02 -17.03
CA GLN A 109 61.11 -16.58 -18.38
C GLN A 109 59.91 -17.39 -18.88
N VAL A 110 58.81 -16.71 -19.20
CA VAL A 110 57.58 -17.32 -19.73
C VAL A 110 57.40 -16.85 -21.17
N THR A 111 57.11 -17.78 -22.08
CA THR A 111 56.63 -17.48 -23.44
C THR A 111 55.33 -18.22 -23.68
N ILE A 112 54.29 -17.49 -24.09
CA ILE A 112 53.06 -18.04 -24.66
C ILE A 112 53.05 -17.83 -26.17
N SER A 113 52.54 -18.82 -26.90
CA SER A 113 52.29 -18.79 -28.33
C SER A 113 50.88 -19.28 -28.61
N VAL A 114 50.15 -18.55 -29.46
CA VAL A 114 48.88 -18.99 -30.05
C VAL A 114 49.06 -19.15 -31.56
N ASP A 115 48.58 -20.26 -32.10
CA ASP A 115 48.69 -20.71 -33.51
C ASP A 115 50.11 -20.72 -34.07
N GLY A 116 51.13 -20.79 -33.20
CA GLY A 116 52.55 -20.74 -33.56
C GLY A 116 53.05 -19.38 -34.07
N ILE A 117 52.17 -18.39 -34.24
CA ILE A 117 52.47 -17.07 -34.84
C ILE A 117 52.42 -15.96 -33.80
N LEU A 118 51.44 -15.99 -32.89
CA LEU A 118 51.18 -14.92 -31.93
C LEU A 118 51.92 -15.20 -30.63
N THR A 119 53.12 -14.65 -30.47
CA THR A 119 54.00 -14.89 -29.32
C THR A 119 54.08 -13.71 -28.37
N THR A 120 54.05 -13.98 -27.06
CA THR A 120 54.31 -13.01 -26.00
C THR A 120 55.26 -13.61 -24.98
N THR A 121 56.33 -12.87 -24.65
CA THR A 121 57.38 -13.32 -23.72
C THR A 121 57.56 -12.29 -22.61
N GLY A 122 57.72 -12.76 -21.38
CA GLY A 122 58.03 -11.94 -20.21
C GLY A 122 58.60 -12.76 -19.06
N TYR A 123 58.51 -12.22 -17.84
CA TYR A 123 59.10 -12.81 -16.64
C TYR A 123 58.16 -12.71 -15.44
N THR A 124 58.15 -13.73 -14.58
CA THR A 124 57.54 -13.66 -13.23
C THR A 124 58.34 -12.74 -12.30
N GLN A 125 57.74 -12.27 -11.20
CA GLN A 125 58.32 -11.22 -10.36
C GLN A 125 59.35 -11.74 -9.34
N GLU A 126 60.08 -10.82 -8.71
CA GLU A 126 61.15 -11.04 -7.72
C GLU A 126 62.22 -12.07 -8.12
N ASP A 127 62.42 -13.19 -7.41
CA ASP A 127 63.53 -14.12 -7.64
C ASP A 127 63.18 -15.63 -7.63
N TYR A 128 61.95 -16.02 -7.27
CA TYR A 128 61.56 -17.43 -7.23
C TYR A 128 61.48 -18.04 -8.64
N THR A 129 61.91 -19.30 -8.77
CA THR A 129 62.08 -20.00 -10.07
C THR A 129 61.33 -21.33 -10.17
N MET A 130 60.81 -21.86 -9.06
CA MET A 130 60.11 -23.15 -9.03
C MET A 130 58.60 -22.94 -8.90
N LEU A 131 57.83 -23.71 -9.67
CA LEU A 131 56.40 -23.86 -9.48
C LEU A 131 56.16 -25.06 -8.55
N GLY A 132 55.47 -24.86 -7.44
CA GLY A 132 55.00 -25.92 -6.54
C GLY A 132 53.50 -26.18 -6.67
N SER A 133 53.08 -27.43 -6.86
CA SER A 133 51.65 -27.79 -6.82
C SER A 133 51.43 -29.23 -6.37
N ASP A 134 50.84 -29.40 -5.19
CA ASP A 134 50.58 -30.67 -4.48
C ASP A 134 49.09 -30.99 -4.35
N ASP A 135 48.22 -30.25 -5.04
CA ASP A 135 46.76 -30.31 -4.89
C ASP A 135 46.09 -30.93 -6.14
N PHE A 136 45.36 -30.13 -6.94
CA PHE A 136 44.63 -30.61 -8.11
C PHE A 136 44.98 -29.85 -9.39
N PHE A 137 45.12 -30.61 -10.48
CA PHE A 137 45.21 -30.07 -11.84
C PHE A 137 43.82 -30.13 -12.48
N TYR A 138 43.22 -28.97 -12.73
CA TYR A 138 41.90 -28.79 -13.34
C TYR A 138 41.99 -28.53 -14.84
N VAL A 139 41.05 -29.09 -15.62
CA VAL A 139 40.93 -28.86 -17.08
C VAL A 139 39.47 -28.70 -17.48
N GLY A 140 39.16 -27.66 -18.27
CA GLY A 140 37.82 -27.34 -18.77
C GLY A 140 36.89 -26.66 -17.76
N GLY A 141 37.30 -26.52 -16.50
CA GLY A 141 36.50 -25.92 -15.43
C GLY A 141 36.94 -26.41 -14.05
N SER A 142 36.19 -26.04 -13.02
CA SER A 142 36.42 -26.50 -11.64
C SER A 142 35.09 -26.51 -10.82
N PRO A 143 35.12 -26.92 -9.54
CA PRO A 143 33.96 -26.80 -8.64
C PRO A 143 33.50 -25.35 -8.41
N SER A 144 34.42 -24.39 -8.49
CA SER A 144 34.19 -22.94 -8.40
C SER A 144 35.40 -22.24 -9.03
N THR A 145 35.24 -21.67 -10.22
CA THR A 145 36.36 -21.12 -10.99
C THR A 145 36.83 -19.75 -10.47
N ALA A 146 35.94 -18.99 -9.80
CA ALA A 146 36.28 -17.70 -9.20
C ALA A 146 37.20 -17.82 -7.96
N ASP A 147 37.17 -18.96 -7.26
CA ASP A 147 38.00 -19.20 -6.06
C ASP A 147 39.44 -19.61 -6.39
N LEU A 148 39.77 -19.79 -7.68
CA LEU A 148 41.08 -20.21 -8.14
C LEU A 148 42.06 -19.02 -8.18
N PRO A 149 43.23 -19.09 -7.52
CA PRO A 149 44.14 -17.97 -7.42
C PRO A 149 44.65 -17.53 -8.80
N GLY A 150 44.58 -16.22 -9.06
CA GLY A 150 44.95 -15.63 -10.34
C GLY A 150 44.01 -15.92 -11.51
N SER A 151 42.83 -16.52 -11.30
CA SER A 151 41.88 -16.73 -12.39
C SER A 151 41.26 -15.40 -12.87
N PRO A 152 41.32 -15.07 -14.17
CA PRO A 152 40.84 -13.80 -14.70
C PRO A 152 39.37 -13.83 -15.15
N VAL A 153 38.68 -14.95 -14.93
CA VAL A 153 37.27 -15.23 -15.30
C VAL A 153 36.60 -16.11 -14.23
N SER A 154 35.27 -16.10 -14.18
CA SER A 154 34.47 -16.95 -13.28
C SER A 154 33.91 -18.22 -13.94
N ASN A 155 34.01 -18.36 -15.27
CA ASN A 155 33.28 -19.35 -16.08
C ASN A 155 34.06 -20.67 -16.33
N ASN A 156 33.38 -21.81 -16.26
CA ASN A 156 33.86 -23.08 -16.84
C ASN A 156 33.82 -23.03 -18.39
N PHE A 157 34.59 -23.89 -19.05
CA PHE A 157 34.70 -23.92 -20.52
C PHE A 157 33.47 -24.52 -21.20
N MET A 158 33.06 -23.91 -22.32
CA MET A 158 32.07 -24.46 -23.25
C MET A 158 32.71 -24.60 -24.63
N GLY A 159 32.94 -25.82 -25.08
CA GLY A 159 33.65 -26.10 -26.33
C GLY A 159 34.39 -27.43 -26.32
N CYS A 160 35.35 -27.58 -27.23
CA CYS A 160 36.24 -28.74 -27.28
C CYS A 160 37.65 -28.35 -26.83
N LEU A 161 38.30 -29.23 -26.07
CA LEU A 161 39.75 -29.20 -25.81
C LEU A 161 40.36 -30.51 -26.35
N LYS A 162 41.59 -30.46 -26.87
CA LYS A 162 42.35 -31.66 -27.25
C LYS A 162 43.83 -31.57 -26.92
N GLU A 163 44.48 -32.74 -26.85
CA GLU A 163 45.92 -32.90 -26.61
C GLU A 163 46.43 -32.06 -25.42
N VAL A 164 45.62 -31.89 -24.37
CA VAL A 164 46.00 -31.15 -23.16
C VAL A 164 47.09 -31.95 -22.44
N VAL A 165 48.29 -31.38 -22.40
CA VAL A 165 49.49 -31.96 -21.82
C VAL A 165 50.24 -30.91 -20.99
N TYR A 166 50.65 -31.29 -19.78
CA TYR A 166 51.71 -30.63 -19.01
C TYR A 166 52.96 -31.51 -19.05
N LYS A 167 54.15 -30.93 -19.24
CA LYS A 167 55.42 -31.63 -19.05
C LYS A 167 56.43 -30.72 -18.31
N ASN A 168 57.20 -31.30 -17.40
CA ASN A 168 58.46 -30.73 -16.91
C ASN A 168 59.60 -31.72 -17.23
N ASN A 169 60.74 -31.62 -16.53
CA ASN A 169 61.88 -32.52 -16.74
C ASN A 169 61.62 -33.96 -16.25
N ASP A 170 60.77 -34.13 -15.23
CA ASP A 170 60.62 -35.38 -14.47
C ASP A 170 59.30 -36.12 -14.79
N VAL A 171 58.26 -35.39 -15.18
CA VAL A 171 56.89 -35.87 -15.33
C VAL A 171 56.24 -35.32 -16.61
N ARG A 172 55.52 -36.18 -17.32
CA ARG A 172 54.68 -35.84 -18.47
C ARG A 172 53.22 -36.27 -18.21
N LEU A 173 52.35 -35.32 -17.93
CA LEU A 173 50.92 -35.52 -17.66
C LEU A 173 50.11 -35.30 -18.94
N GLU A 174 49.72 -36.38 -19.60
CA GLU A 174 48.87 -36.33 -20.80
C GLU A 174 47.39 -36.33 -20.41
N LEU A 175 46.94 -35.24 -19.77
CA LEU A 175 45.65 -35.13 -19.09
C LEU A 175 44.45 -35.55 -19.96
N SER A 176 44.45 -35.18 -21.26
CA SER A 176 43.39 -35.62 -22.20
C SER A 176 43.36 -37.14 -22.42
N ARG A 177 44.52 -37.81 -22.43
CA ARG A 177 44.61 -39.28 -22.52
C ARG A 177 44.20 -39.95 -21.21
N LEU A 178 44.71 -39.43 -20.08
CA LEU A 178 44.43 -39.97 -18.75
C LEU A 178 42.93 -39.94 -18.43
N ALA A 179 42.22 -38.87 -18.84
CA ALA A 179 40.77 -38.77 -18.74
C ALA A 179 40.03 -39.77 -19.64
N LYS A 180 40.44 -39.95 -20.90
CA LYS A 180 39.80 -40.91 -21.84
C LYS A 180 40.03 -42.37 -21.42
N GLN A 181 41.18 -42.68 -20.81
CA GLN A 181 41.59 -44.03 -20.44
C GLN A 181 41.21 -44.43 -19.01
N GLY A 182 40.81 -43.49 -18.15
CA GLY A 182 40.37 -43.76 -16.77
C GLY A 182 41.52 -44.01 -15.80
N ASP A 183 42.50 -43.10 -15.75
CA ASP A 183 43.58 -43.17 -14.75
C ASP A 183 43.05 -43.04 -13.31
N ALA A 184 43.60 -43.80 -12.36
CA ALA A 184 43.15 -43.85 -10.97
C ALA A 184 43.29 -42.51 -10.21
N LYS A 185 44.16 -41.60 -10.66
CA LYS A 185 44.30 -40.24 -10.12
C LYS A 185 43.41 -39.21 -10.84
N MET A 186 42.73 -39.60 -11.92
CA MET A 186 41.91 -38.72 -12.74
C MET A 186 40.42 -38.87 -12.41
N LYS A 187 39.79 -37.77 -12.00
CA LYS A 187 38.33 -37.68 -11.80
C LYS A 187 37.71 -36.84 -12.91
N VAL A 188 36.73 -37.40 -13.59
CA VAL A 188 35.89 -36.68 -14.56
C VAL A 188 34.60 -36.28 -13.86
N SER A 189 34.32 -34.98 -13.81
CA SER A 189 33.09 -34.41 -13.26
C SER A 189 32.11 -34.10 -14.38
N GLY A 190 30.84 -34.50 -14.21
CA GLY A 190 29.82 -34.40 -15.25
C GLY A 190 29.96 -35.44 -16.39
N ILE A 191 29.20 -35.26 -17.47
CA ILE A 191 29.10 -36.24 -18.57
C ILE A 191 29.87 -35.72 -19.80
N VAL A 192 31.18 -35.91 -19.79
CA VAL A 192 32.08 -35.51 -20.88
C VAL A 192 31.96 -36.46 -22.09
N ALA A 193 31.82 -35.89 -23.29
CA ALA A 193 31.92 -36.65 -24.54
C ALA A 193 33.37 -36.65 -25.04
N PHE A 194 34.00 -37.83 -25.16
CA PHE A 194 35.39 -38.00 -25.66
C PHE A 194 35.50 -37.97 -27.19
N LYS A 195 34.96 -36.90 -27.77
CA LYS A 195 34.94 -36.48 -29.17
C LYS A 195 34.60 -34.99 -29.18
N CYS A 196 34.88 -34.25 -30.26
CA CYS A 196 34.37 -32.89 -30.38
C CYS A 196 32.93 -32.90 -30.93
N GLU A 197 31.96 -32.50 -30.11
CA GLU A 197 30.59 -32.20 -30.51
C GLU A 197 30.44 -30.69 -30.74
N ASN A 198 29.47 -30.26 -31.55
CA ASN A 198 29.12 -28.84 -31.60
C ASN A 198 28.38 -28.46 -30.31
N VAL A 199 29.04 -27.68 -29.45
CA VAL A 199 28.40 -27.04 -28.30
C VAL A 199 27.58 -25.86 -28.82
N ALA A 200 26.26 -25.91 -28.60
CA ALA A 200 25.39 -24.81 -28.98
C ALA A 200 25.69 -23.56 -28.13
N THR A 201 25.53 -22.39 -28.73
CA THR A 201 25.33 -21.14 -27.96
C THR A 201 24.09 -21.28 -27.11
N LEU A 202 24.11 -20.76 -25.89
CA LEU A 202 22.92 -20.67 -25.06
C LEU A 202 21.99 -19.62 -25.69
N ASP A 203 20.82 -20.05 -26.16
CA ASP A 203 19.89 -19.16 -26.84
C ASP A 203 19.44 -18.03 -25.89
N PRO A 204 19.52 -16.75 -26.32
CA PRO A 204 19.11 -15.63 -25.50
C PRO A 204 17.60 -15.61 -25.32
N VAL A 205 17.13 -15.41 -24.09
CA VAL A 205 15.71 -15.15 -23.81
C VAL A 205 15.42 -13.64 -23.82
N THR A 206 14.18 -13.27 -24.12
CA THR A 206 13.63 -11.92 -23.86
C THR A 206 12.50 -12.02 -22.84
N PHE A 207 12.57 -11.20 -21.80
CA PHE A 207 11.47 -10.87 -20.91
C PHE A 207 10.66 -9.74 -21.57
N GLU A 208 9.38 -9.99 -21.89
CA GLU A 208 8.51 -9.11 -22.68
C GLU A 208 7.59 -8.22 -21.82
N THR A 209 7.39 -8.56 -20.53
CA THR A 209 6.59 -7.77 -19.58
C THR A 209 7.21 -7.72 -18.18
N PRO A 210 6.98 -6.68 -17.36
CA PRO A 210 7.59 -6.54 -16.02
C PRO A 210 7.21 -7.66 -15.03
N GLU A 211 6.12 -8.36 -15.30
CA GLU A 211 5.60 -9.46 -14.48
C GLU A 211 6.22 -10.81 -14.91
N SER A 212 6.98 -10.85 -16.01
CA SER A 212 7.63 -12.06 -16.50
C SER A 212 8.90 -12.38 -15.71
N PHE A 213 9.01 -13.62 -15.21
CA PHE A 213 10.14 -14.09 -14.42
C PHE A 213 10.47 -15.56 -14.72
N VAL A 214 11.67 -15.98 -14.32
CA VAL A 214 12.12 -17.38 -14.32
C VAL A 214 12.69 -17.70 -12.93
N THR A 215 12.36 -18.86 -12.38
CA THR A 215 12.97 -19.34 -11.13
C THR A 215 14.19 -20.21 -11.42
N LEU A 216 15.28 -19.96 -10.71
CA LEU A 216 16.55 -20.67 -10.83
C LEU A 216 16.81 -21.47 -9.55
N SER A 217 17.60 -22.54 -9.69
CA SER A 217 18.08 -23.32 -8.54
C SER A 217 18.76 -22.43 -7.50
N LYS A 218 18.41 -22.63 -6.22
CA LYS A 218 19.05 -21.99 -5.06
C LYS A 218 20.57 -21.87 -5.23
N TRP A 219 21.10 -20.66 -5.06
CA TRP A 219 22.54 -20.42 -5.09
C TRP A 219 23.18 -20.93 -3.79
N THR A 220 24.09 -21.90 -3.88
CA THR A 220 24.65 -22.62 -2.72
C THR A 220 25.93 -22.00 -2.14
N ALA A 221 26.48 -20.98 -2.78
CA ALA A 221 27.67 -20.25 -2.37
C ALA A 221 27.50 -19.53 -1.03
N LYS A 222 28.03 -20.09 0.07
CA LYS A 222 27.94 -19.51 1.42
C LYS A 222 28.96 -18.40 1.70
N LYS A 223 30.27 -18.69 1.60
CA LYS A 223 31.35 -17.69 1.81
C LYS A 223 31.77 -17.02 0.49
N ALA A 224 32.34 -17.80 -0.42
CA ALA A 224 32.74 -17.35 -1.76
C ALA A 224 31.82 -17.93 -2.84
N GLY A 225 31.82 -17.32 -4.02
CA GLY A 225 31.05 -17.76 -5.19
C GLY A 225 30.89 -16.67 -6.26
N SER A 226 30.26 -17.02 -7.38
CA SER A 226 30.12 -16.11 -8.53
C SER A 226 28.81 -16.25 -9.30
N ILE A 227 28.37 -15.15 -9.93
CA ILE A 227 27.31 -15.15 -10.95
C ILE A 227 27.73 -14.23 -12.10
N SER A 228 27.71 -14.73 -13.34
CA SER A 228 27.91 -13.91 -14.54
C SER A 228 26.83 -14.13 -15.58
N PHE A 229 26.48 -13.08 -16.32
CA PHE A 229 25.44 -13.10 -17.37
C PHE A 229 25.59 -11.93 -18.34
N ASP A 230 25.06 -12.08 -19.54
CA ASP A 230 24.90 -10.99 -20.51
C ASP A 230 23.45 -10.47 -20.46
N PHE A 231 23.24 -9.14 -20.40
CA PHE A 231 21.92 -8.51 -20.51
C PHE A 231 21.87 -7.40 -21.57
N ARG A 232 20.66 -7.05 -22.05
CA ARG A 232 20.42 -6.00 -23.06
C ARG A 232 19.01 -5.41 -22.96
N THR A 233 18.88 -4.11 -22.69
CA THR A 233 17.57 -3.42 -22.67
C THR A 233 17.67 -1.92 -22.93
N THR A 234 16.55 -1.29 -23.28
CA THR A 234 16.33 0.17 -23.36
C THR A 234 15.58 0.73 -22.16
N GLU A 235 14.95 -0.11 -21.33
CA GLU A 235 14.16 0.32 -20.17
C GLU A 235 15.05 0.95 -19.08
N PRO A 236 14.59 1.98 -18.34
CA PRO A 236 15.41 2.63 -17.32
C PRO A 236 15.43 1.86 -15.98
N ASN A 237 14.39 1.08 -15.68
CA ASN A 237 14.20 0.40 -14.41
C ASN A 237 13.97 -1.10 -14.63
N GLY A 238 14.39 -1.94 -13.68
CA GLY A 238 14.11 -3.38 -13.72
C GLY A 238 14.93 -4.20 -12.74
N LEU A 239 14.29 -5.09 -11.99
CA LEU A 239 14.94 -6.09 -11.14
C LEU A 239 15.46 -7.25 -12.00
N LEU A 240 16.77 -7.43 -12.06
CA LEU A 240 17.42 -8.47 -12.87
C LEU A 240 17.52 -9.80 -12.12
N LEU A 241 18.06 -9.77 -10.89
CA LEU A 241 18.23 -10.95 -10.03
C LEU A 241 17.84 -10.62 -8.59
N PHE A 242 17.20 -11.58 -7.89
CA PHE A 242 16.85 -11.47 -6.47
C PHE A 242 16.76 -12.84 -5.78
N SER A 243 17.28 -12.94 -4.55
CA SER A 243 17.05 -14.08 -3.66
C SER A 243 17.27 -13.69 -2.20
N HIS A 244 16.58 -14.35 -1.27
CA HIS A 244 16.73 -14.09 0.17
C HIS A 244 16.87 -15.38 1.03
N GLY A 245 17.38 -15.18 2.24
CA GLY A 245 17.47 -16.15 3.32
C GLY A 245 16.19 -16.24 4.14
N LYS A 246 16.24 -17.04 5.22
CA LYS A 246 15.12 -17.12 6.18
C LYS A 246 15.03 -15.85 7.03
N PRO A 247 13.81 -15.44 7.46
CA PRO A 247 13.64 -14.40 8.47
C PRO A 247 14.44 -14.70 9.74
N LYS A 248 15.44 -13.86 10.04
CA LYS A 248 16.27 -13.99 11.24
C LYS A 248 15.56 -13.33 12.41
N GLN A 249 15.08 -14.12 13.38
CA GLN A 249 14.58 -13.61 14.67
C GLN A 249 15.75 -13.02 15.48
N GLN A 250 16.15 -11.79 15.19
CA GLN A 250 17.16 -11.09 15.98
C GLN A 250 16.62 -10.74 17.37
N GLN A 251 17.37 -11.10 18.40
CA GLN A 251 17.09 -10.65 19.76
C GLN A 251 17.23 -9.11 19.83
N GLN A 252 16.27 -8.51 20.53
CA GLN A 252 15.99 -7.08 20.54
C GLN A 252 17.19 -6.26 21.06
N LYS A 253 17.91 -5.57 20.15
CA LYS A 253 18.97 -4.62 20.51
C LYS A 253 18.48 -3.18 20.70
N ASP A 254 17.35 -2.83 20.09
CA ASP A 254 16.74 -1.50 20.21
C ASP A 254 15.21 -1.65 20.28
N PRO A 255 14.55 -1.29 21.40
CA PRO A 255 13.11 -1.49 21.58
C PRO A 255 12.24 -0.48 20.82
N LYS A 256 12.83 0.48 20.08
CA LYS A 256 12.10 1.49 19.29
C LYS A 256 12.24 1.34 17.78
N GLY A 257 12.99 0.35 17.28
CA GLY A 257 13.08 0.08 15.83
C GLY A 257 11.81 -0.60 15.28
N PRO A 258 11.41 -0.33 14.02
CA PRO A 258 10.30 -1.02 13.38
C PRO A 258 10.58 -2.53 13.28
N LYS A 259 9.53 -3.36 13.47
CA LYS A 259 9.61 -4.83 13.49
C LYS A 259 9.76 -5.42 12.07
N THR A 260 10.82 -5.04 11.38
CA THR A 260 11.16 -5.56 10.05
C THR A 260 11.70 -6.98 10.14
N MET A 261 11.18 -7.90 9.32
CA MET A 261 11.73 -9.25 9.20
C MET A 261 13.03 -9.21 8.40
N LYS A 262 14.16 -9.02 9.09
CA LYS A 262 15.47 -9.02 8.44
C LYS A 262 15.83 -10.40 7.90
N VAL A 263 16.26 -10.42 6.64
CA VAL A 263 16.74 -11.58 5.90
C VAL A 263 18.12 -11.26 5.36
N ASP A 264 18.95 -12.28 5.15
CA ASP A 264 20.08 -12.15 4.23
C ASP A 264 19.52 -12.05 2.82
N PHE A 265 20.13 -11.26 1.94
CA PHE A 265 19.68 -11.19 0.55
C PHE A 265 20.79 -10.71 -0.37
N PHE A 266 20.63 -10.98 -1.66
CA PHE A 266 21.28 -10.18 -2.69
C PHE A 266 20.27 -9.80 -3.79
N ALA A 267 20.54 -8.68 -4.44
CA ALA A 267 19.82 -8.28 -5.63
C ALA A 267 20.79 -7.66 -6.65
N ILE A 268 20.44 -7.78 -7.92
CA ILE A 268 20.96 -6.90 -8.98
C ILE A 268 19.76 -6.20 -9.59
N GLU A 269 19.70 -4.88 -9.47
CA GLU A 269 18.61 -4.05 -9.99
C GLU A 269 19.14 -2.93 -10.88
N MET A 270 18.29 -2.45 -11.77
CA MET A 270 18.54 -1.27 -12.58
C MET A 270 17.57 -0.15 -12.21
N LEU A 271 18.11 1.06 -12.03
CA LEU A 271 17.36 2.26 -11.65
C LEU A 271 17.88 3.47 -12.44
N ASP A 272 16.97 4.21 -13.08
CA ASP A 272 17.27 5.35 -13.96
C ASP A 272 18.35 5.05 -15.01
N GLY A 273 18.44 3.81 -15.46
CA GLY A 273 19.42 3.28 -16.42
C GLY A 273 20.78 2.90 -15.83
N HIS A 274 21.00 3.01 -14.52
CA HIS A 274 22.23 2.55 -13.85
C HIS A 274 22.02 1.18 -13.21
N LEU A 275 23.06 0.33 -13.25
CA LEU A 275 23.06 -0.98 -12.60
C LEU A 275 23.57 -0.89 -11.15
N TYR A 276 22.91 -1.58 -10.23
CA TYR A 276 23.26 -1.66 -8.81
C TYR A 276 23.34 -3.11 -8.34
N LEU A 277 24.35 -3.41 -7.52
CA LEU A 277 24.43 -4.59 -6.66
C LEU A 277 23.92 -4.21 -5.27
N LEU A 278 23.08 -5.08 -4.67
CA LEU A 278 22.66 -5.01 -3.28
C LEU A 278 22.99 -6.32 -2.57
N LEU A 279 23.44 -6.22 -1.32
CA LEU A 279 23.84 -7.36 -0.50
C LEU A 279 23.68 -7.04 1.00
N ASP A 280 22.97 -7.88 1.76
CA ASP A 280 23.06 -7.95 3.23
C ASP A 280 23.32 -9.42 3.65
N MET A 281 24.24 -9.61 4.57
CA MET A 281 24.65 -10.90 5.15
C MET A 281 24.26 -11.00 6.65
N GLY A 282 23.28 -10.19 7.07
CA GLY A 282 22.74 -10.15 8.42
C GLY A 282 23.36 -9.05 9.29
N SER A 283 23.93 -8.00 8.69
CA SER A 283 24.60 -6.91 9.41
C SER A 283 24.50 -5.52 8.76
N GLY A 284 23.69 -5.37 7.71
CA GLY A 284 23.41 -4.12 7.02
C GLY A 284 23.65 -4.21 5.51
N THR A 285 22.73 -3.65 4.74
CA THR A 285 22.82 -3.62 3.28
C THR A 285 23.96 -2.74 2.79
N THR A 286 24.73 -3.24 1.81
CA THR A 286 25.55 -2.42 0.91
C THR A 286 24.86 -2.28 -0.45
N LYS A 287 24.81 -1.06 -1.00
CA LYS A 287 24.15 -0.74 -2.29
C LYS A 287 25.18 -0.09 -3.23
N THR A 288 25.86 -0.90 -4.02
CA THR A 288 26.98 -0.49 -4.88
C THR A 288 26.50 -0.23 -6.31
N LYS A 289 26.69 1.00 -6.82
CA LYS A 289 26.52 1.29 -8.25
C LYS A 289 27.64 0.58 -9.03
N ALA A 290 27.28 -0.35 -9.91
CA ALA A 290 28.24 -1.20 -10.61
C ALA A 290 29.05 -0.46 -11.68
N VAL A 291 28.47 0.59 -12.29
CA VAL A 291 29.16 1.44 -13.28
C VAL A 291 28.51 2.83 -13.34
N ASN A 292 29.33 3.87 -13.57
CA ASN A 292 28.87 5.27 -13.61
C ASN A 292 28.14 5.69 -14.90
N LYS A 293 28.28 4.92 -15.99
CA LYS A 293 27.51 5.12 -17.23
C LYS A 293 26.13 4.48 -17.08
N LYS A 294 25.10 5.05 -17.72
CA LYS A 294 23.86 4.31 -17.99
C LYS A 294 24.12 3.13 -18.94
N VAL A 295 23.42 2.02 -18.72
CA VAL A 295 23.58 0.73 -19.42
C VAL A 295 22.32 0.32 -20.20
N ASN A 296 21.32 1.20 -20.27
CA ASN A 296 20.07 0.99 -21.00
C ASN A 296 20.06 1.62 -22.42
N ASP A 297 21.18 1.60 -23.14
CA ASP A 297 21.23 1.99 -24.56
C ASP A 297 20.78 0.87 -25.52
N GLY A 298 20.39 -0.27 -24.95
CA GLY A 298 19.98 -1.45 -25.68
C GLY A 298 21.14 -2.15 -26.37
N GLU A 299 22.38 -2.08 -25.87
CA GLU A 299 23.48 -2.96 -26.30
C GLU A 299 23.79 -4.04 -25.27
N TRP A 300 24.55 -5.07 -25.68
CA TRP A 300 24.89 -6.21 -24.81
C TRP A 300 25.94 -5.82 -23.77
N TYR A 301 25.60 -6.03 -22.51
CA TYR A 301 26.47 -5.82 -21.35
C TYR A 301 26.75 -7.13 -20.63
N HIS A 302 28.02 -7.49 -20.51
CA HIS A 302 28.48 -8.60 -19.68
C HIS A 302 28.62 -8.14 -18.24
N VAL A 303 27.99 -8.85 -17.32
CA VAL A 303 28.11 -8.67 -15.87
C VAL A 303 28.81 -9.90 -15.29
N ASP A 304 29.82 -9.68 -14.45
CA ASP A 304 30.44 -10.73 -13.64
C ASP A 304 30.56 -10.25 -12.19
N PHE A 305 29.85 -10.92 -11.30
CA PHE A 305 29.77 -10.67 -9.86
C PHE A 305 30.50 -11.79 -9.12
N GLN A 306 31.53 -11.41 -8.37
CA GLN A 306 32.39 -12.30 -7.60
C GLN A 306 32.41 -11.86 -6.13
N ARG A 307 32.35 -12.82 -5.20
CA ARG A 307 32.43 -12.60 -3.74
C ARG A 307 33.45 -13.53 -3.11
N ASP A 308 34.21 -13.02 -2.14
CA ASP A 308 34.83 -13.81 -1.07
C ASP A 308 34.49 -13.18 0.29
N GLY A 309 33.62 -13.86 1.04
CA GLY A 309 33.14 -13.41 2.33
C GLY A 309 32.45 -12.05 2.25
N ARG A 310 33.01 -11.07 2.99
CA ARG A 310 32.48 -9.70 3.08
C ARG A 310 32.76 -8.83 1.86
N SER A 311 33.77 -9.17 1.06
CA SER A 311 34.27 -8.33 -0.04
C SER A 311 34.10 -9.02 -1.39
N GLY A 312 34.26 -8.25 -2.47
CA GLY A 312 34.20 -8.79 -3.82
C GLY A 312 34.29 -7.72 -4.89
N THR A 313 34.02 -8.11 -6.13
CA THR A 313 33.88 -7.18 -7.25
C THR A 313 32.66 -7.52 -8.07
N ILE A 314 31.83 -6.52 -8.36
CA ILE A 314 30.96 -6.56 -9.54
C ILE A 314 31.71 -5.91 -10.70
N SER A 315 31.60 -6.47 -11.90
CA SER A 315 32.19 -5.88 -13.10
C SER A 315 31.18 -5.79 -14.23
N VAL A 316 31.33 -4.75 -15.05
CA VAL A 316 30.49 -4.49 -16.23
C VAL A 316 31.41 -4.27 -17.42
N ASN A 317 31.35 -5.15 -18.43
CA ASN A 317 32.28 -5.19 -19.57
C ASN A 317 33.76 -5.09 -19.14
N SER A 318 34.15 -5.85 -18.10
CA SER A 318 35.48 -5.87 -17.46
C SER A 318 35.84 -4.66 -16.57
N VAL A 319 35.02 -3.60 -16.52
CA VAL A 319 35.23 -2.51 -15.56
C VAL A 319 34.85 -3.02 -14.17
N ARG A 320 35.83 -3.38 -13.34
CA ARG A 320 35.62 -3.90 -11.98
C ARG A 320 35.37 -2.76 -10.99
N THR A 321 34.27 -2.83 -10.26
CA THR A 321 33.98 -2.01 -9.08
C THR A 321 34.04 -2.91 -7.83
N PRO A 322 35.01 -2.68 -6.92
CA PRO A 322 35.06 -3.41 -5.66
C PRO A 322 33.96 -2.95 -4.71
N TYR A 323 33.50 -3.86 -3.85
CA TYR A 323 32.60 -3.57 -2.75
C TYR A 323 33.08 -4.27 -1.48
N ASN A 324 32.60 -3.78 -0.33
CA ASN A 324 32.74 -4.43 0.97
C ASN A 324 31.42 -4.27 1.75
N ALA A 325 31.03 -5.30 2.50
CA ALA A 325 29.83 -5.32 3.31
C ALA A 325 30.11 -4.86 4.76
N PRO A 326 29.16 -4.13 5.39
CA PRO A 326 29.29 -3.69 6.79
C PRO A 326 29.10 -4.84 7.79
N GLY A 327 29.36 -4.57 9.06
CA GLY A 327 29.30 -5.56 10.13
C GLY A 327 30.48 -6.51 10.13
N GLU A 328 30.27 -7.79 10.44
CA GLU A 328 31.32 -8.84 10.50
C GLU A 328 30.89 -10.16 9.82
N SER A 329 29.78 -10.18 9.10
CA SER A 329 29.21 -11.42 8.56
C SER A 329 29.78 -11.77 7.18
N GLU A 330 30.55 -12.86 7.09
CA GLU A 330 31.12 -13.38 5.84
C GLU A 330 30.21 -14.36 5.07
N ILE A 331 29.05 -14.74 5.63
CA ILE A 331 28.18 -15.77 5.06
C ILE A 331 26.89 -15.15 4.57
N LEU A 332 26.59 -15.37 3.28
CA LEU A 332 25.28 -15.08 2.70
C LEU A 332 24.43 -16.36 2.76
N ASP A 333 23.51 -16.45 3.72
CA ASP A 333 22.68 -17.65 3.91
C ASP A 333 21.32 -17.53 3.20
N LEU A 334 21.35 -17.55 1.86
CA LEU A 334 20.15 -17.66 1.04
C LEU A 334 19.44 -19.00 1.31
N ASP A 335 18.11 -19.01 1.26
CA ASP A 335 17.33 -20.25 1.38
C ASP A 335 16.33 -20.52 0.26
N ASP A 336 15.73 -19.48 -0.30
CA ASP A 336 14.77 -19.62 -1.39
C ASP A 336 15.45 -19.85 -2.76
N VAL A 337 14.64 -20.00 -3.80
CA VAL A 337 15.07 -19.94 -5.21
C VAL A 337 15.73 -18.60 -5.55
N LEU A 338 16.39 -18.55 -6.71
CA LEU A 338 16.91 -17.32 -7.29
C LEU A 338 15.97 -16.87 -8.41
N TYR A 339 15.35 -15.70 -8.26
CA TYR A 339 14.47 -15.12 -9.28
C TYR A 339 15.30 -14.36 -10.32
N LEU A 340 14.94 -14.54 -11.60
CA LEU A 340 15.51 -13.84 -12.75
C LEU A 340 14.39 -13.10 -13.49
N GLY A 341 14.61 -11.82 -13.80
CA GLY A 341 13.72 -10.99 -14.63
C GLY A 341 12.55 -10.32 -13.90
N GLY A 342 12.04 -10.91 -12.81
CA GLY A 342 10.90 -10.36 -12.07
C GLY A 342 10.61 -11.14 -10.81
N LEU A 343 9.42 -10.93 -10.24
CA LEU A 343 8.92 -11.59 -9.03
C LEU A 343 7.47 -12.02 -9.25
N PRO A 344 6.99 -13.11 -8.62
CA PRO A 344 5.61 -13.54 -8.74
C PRO A 344 4.61 -12.51 -8.18
N GLU A 345 3.41 -12.50 -8.76
CA GLU A 345 2.28 -11.68 -8.29
C GLU A 345 1.77 -12.15 -6.92
N ASP A 346 1.73 -13.47 -6.69
CA ASP A 346 1.54 -14.04 -5.35
C ASP A 346 2.83 -13.89 -4.54
N ARG A 347 2.73 -13.16 -3.44
CA ARG A 347 3.84 -12.78 -2.56
C ARG A 347 3.87 -13.60 -1.26
N ALA A 348 3.06 -14.66 -1.16
CA ALA A 348 3.00 -15.51 0.01
C ALA A 348 4.38 -16.10 0.36
N GLY A 349 4.95 -15.68 1.49
CA GLY A 349 6.25 -16.14 1.99
C GLY A 349 7.47 -15.35 1.49
N LEU A 350 7.33 -14.50 0.48
CA LEU A 350 8.39 -13.60 0.00
C LEU A 350 8.59 -12.42 0.97
N VAL A 351 9.84 -12.15 1.31
CA VAL A 351 10.25 -10.97 2.07
C VAL A 351 10.91 -9.98 1.11
N PHE A 352 10.46 -8.72 1.13
CA PHE A 352 11.03 -7.65 0.32
C PHE A 352 11.89 -6.73 1.19
N PRO A 353 13.23 -6.80 1.11
CA PRO A 353 14.12 -5.85 1.77
C PRO A 353 13.85 -4.44 1.22
N THR A 354 13.72 -3.47 2.12
CA THR A 354 13.27 -2.11 1.76
C THR A 354 14.22 -1.36 0.84
N GLU A 355 15.48 -1.79 0.83
CA GLU A 355 16.58 -1.28 0.03
C GLU A 355 16.52 -1.73 -1.44
N VAL A 356 15.81 -2.83 -1.76
CA VAL A 356 15.57 -3.32 -3.13
C VAL A 356 14.37 -2.58 -3.72
N TRP A 357 14.59 -1.32 -4.09
CA TRP A 357 13.53 -0.38 -4.47
C TRP A 357 12.69 -0.89 -5.65
N THR A 358 13.31 -1.55 -6.63
CA THR A 358 12.58 -2.11 -7.79
C THR A 358 11.51 -3.15 -7.41
N ALA A 359 11.73 -3.95 -6.37
CA ALA A 359 10.76 -4.95 -5.91
C ALA A 359 9.49 -4.32 -5.32
N LEU A 360 9.67 -3.26 -4.51
CA LEU A 360 8.56 -2.54 -3.86
C LEU A 360 7.87 -1.52 -4.78
N LEU A 361 8.55 -1.05 -5.82
CA LEU A 361 8.00 -0.21 -6.90
C LEU A 361 7.36 -1.02 -8.04
N ASN A 362 7.39 -2.36 -7.97
CA ASN A 362 6.88 -3.29 -8.99
C ASN A 362 7.56 -3.13 -10.38
N TYR A 363 8.85 -2.80 -10.38
CA TYR A 363 9.68 -2.70 -11.59
C TYR A 363 10.47 -3.99 -11.84
N GLY A 364 9.82 -5.02 -12.39
CA GLY A 364 10.53 -6.13 -13.03
C GLY A 364 11.23 -5.72 -14.33
N TYR A 365 12.19 -6.53 -14.76
CA TYR A 365 13.04 -6.29 -15.92
C TYR A 365 12.39 -6.75 -17.23
N VAL A 366 12.40 -5.87 -18.22
CA VAL A 366 12.01 -6.16 -19.61
C VAL A 366 13.23 -5.95 -20.49
N GLY A 367 13.59 -6.93 -21.31
CA GLY A 367 14.89 -6.98 -21.99
C GLY A 367 15.38 -8.40 -22.24
N CYS A 368 16.58 -8.54 -22.82
CA CYS A 368 17.20 -9.84 -23.08
C CYS A 368 18.21 -10.26 -22.00
N VAL A 369 18.28 -11.56 -21.72
CA VAL A 369 19.34 -12.18 -20.90
C VAL A 369 19.88 -13.44 -21.61
N ARG A 370 21.19 -13.69 -21.50
CA ARG A 370 21.85 -14.93 -21.96
C ARG A 370 23.11 -15.23 -21.15
N ASP A 371 23.78 -16.34 -21.52
CA ASP A 371 25.11 -16.71 -21.02
C ASP A 371 25.22 -16.64 -19.48
N LEU A 372 24.18 -17.14 -18.80
CA LEU A 372 24.12 -17.18 -17.34
C LEU A 372 24.98 -18.33 -16.80
N PHE A 373 25.88 -18.00 -15.87
CA PHE A 373 26.66 -18.93 -15.08
C PHE A 373 26.45 -18.65 -13.58
N MET A 374 26.42 -19.72 -12.78
CA MET A 374 26.40 -19.66 -11.31
C MET A 374 27.51 -20.58 -10.79
N ASP A 375 28.41 -20.05 -9.97
CA ASP A 375 29.62 -20.72 -9.47
C ASP A 375 30.43 -21.38 -10.60
N GLY A 376 30.54 -20.67 -11.72
CA GLY A 376 31.17 -21.13 -12.96
C GLY A 376 30.38 -22.15 -13.78
N GLN A 377 29.23 -22.66 -13.30
CA GLN A 377 28.38 -23.59 -14.04
C GLN A 377 27.37 -22.88 -14.94
N SER A 378 27.37 -23.23 -16.23
CA SER A 378 26.39 -22.77 -17.23
C SER A 378 24.94 -23.14 -16.88
N LYS A 379 23.98 -22.23 -17.14
CA LYS A 379 22.53 -22.42 -16.92
C LYS A 379 21.74 -22.07 -18.20
N ASP A 380 21.03 -23.07 -18.73
CA ASP A 380 20.19 -22.97 -19.93
C ASP A 380 18.83 -22.29 -19.59
N ILE A 381 18.83 -20.96 -19.53
CA ILE A 381 17.64 -20.15 -19.17
C ILE A 381 16.45 -20.49 -20.07
N ARG A 382 16.70 -20.71 -21.37
CA ARG A 382 15.68 -21.06 -22.36
C ARG A 382 14.94 -22.34 -21.94
N ARG A 383 15.67 -23.44 -21.68
CA ARG A 383 15.03 -24.68 -21.22
C ARG A 383 14.33 -24.54 -19.88
N ILE A 384 14.87 -23.74 -18.97
CA ILE A 384 14.25 -23.51 -17.66
C ILE A 384 12.89 -22.80 -17.84
N ALA A 385 12.83 -21.76 -18.69
CA ALA A 385 11.59 -21.07 -19.05
C ALA A 385 10.58 -21.97 -19.79
N GLU A 386 11.05 -22.77 -20.76
CA GLU A 386 10.21 -23.75 -21.47
C GLU A 386 9.63 -24.82 -20.52
N ALA A 387 10.42 -25.31 -19.55
CA ALA A 387 9.98 -26.29 -18.55
C ALA A 387 9.00 -25.69 -17.53
N GLN A 388 9.19 -24.43 -17.13
CA GLN A 388 8.31 -23.71 -16.19
C GLN A 388 7.06 -23.14 -16.87
N ARG A 389 7.01 -23.11 -18.22
CA ARG A 389 5.97 -22.44 -19.02
C ARG A 389 5.86 -20.94 -18.68
N ALA A 390 7.01 -20.29 -18.49
CA ALA A 390 7.09 -18.90 -18.06
C ALA A 390 6.35 -17.95 -19.02
N VAL A 391 5.38 -17.21 -18.50
CA VAL A 391 4.57 -16.25 -19.26
C VAL A 391 5.41 -15.00 -19.57
N GLY A 392 5.31 -14.47 -20.78
CA GLY A 392 6.08 -13.29 -21.21
C GLY A 392 7.57 -13.54 -21.44
N VAL A 393 8.04 -14.79 -21.46
CA VAL A 393 9.44 -15.14 -21.74
C VAL A 393 9.57 -15.80 -23.11
N LYS A 394 10.33 -15.19 -24.01
CA LYS A 394 10.48 -15.59 -25.42
C LYS A 394 11.87 -16.16 -25.70
N PRO A 395 12.01 -17.30 -26.40
CA PRO A 395 13.30 -17.99 -26.63
C PRO A 395 14.15 -17.36 -27.75
N SER A 396 14.21 -16.03 -27.81
CA SER A 396 15.01 -15.27 -28.78
C SER A 396 15.26 -13.84 -28.30
N CYS A 397 16.34 -13.20 -28.74
CA CYS A 397 16.59 -11.77 -28.54
C CYS A 397 16.76 -11.02 -29.86
N SER A 398 15.84 -10.10 -30.14
CA SER A 398 15.90 -9.15 -31.26
C SER A 398 15.62 -7.74 -30.75
N LYS A 399 16.44 -6.76 -31.14
CA LYS A 399 16.17 -5.33 -30.91
C LYS A 399 15.38 -4.81 -32.09
N GLU A 400 14.09 -4.54 -31.91
CA GLU A 400 13.27 -3.94 -32.97
C GLU A 400 13.67 -2.47 -33.18
N GLN A 401 13.28 -1.89 -34.33
CA GLN A 401 13.44 -0.44 -34.52
C GLN A 401 12.39 0.28 -33.67
N PRO A 402 12.76 1.34 -32.90
CA PRO A 402 11.81 2.08 -32.06
C PRO A 402 10.79 2.78 -32.95
N LYS A 403 9.60 2.20 -33.00
CA LYS A 403 8.47 2.60 -33.85
C LYS A 403 7.12 2.34 -33.18
N GLN A 404 7.09 1.72 -32.01
CA GLN A 404 5.88 1.27 -31.34
C GLN A 404 5.04 2.50 -30.95
N CYS A 405 5.67 3.59 -30.51
CA CYS A 405 5.01 4.87 -30.27
C CYS A 405 4.62 5.65 -31.54
N LEU A 406 5.20 5.38 -32.72
CA LEU A 406 4.80 6.05 -33.98
C LEU A 406 3.36 5.71 -34.41
N SER A 407 2.79 4.62 -33.87
CA SER A 407 1.37 4.28 -34.04
C SER A 407 0.41 5.15 -33.20
N ASN A 408 0.95 6.00 -32.30
CA ASN A 408 0.22 6.69 -31.23
C ASN A 408 -0.71 5.74 -30.44
N PRO A 409 -0.17 4.66 -29.83
CA PRO A 409 -0.96 3.61 -29.20
C PRO A 409 -1.56 4.04 -27.83
N CYS A 410 -1.10 5.16 -27.28
CA CYS A 410 -1.64 5.74 -26.06
C CYS A 410 -2.81 6.67 -26.41
N LEU A 411 -4.02 6.24 -26.06
CA LEU A 411 -5.25 7.00 -26.25
C LEU A 411 -5.34 8.16 -25.25
N ASN A 412 -6.34 9.02 -25.43
CA ASN A 412 -6.74 10.05 -24.46
C ASN A 412 -5.60 10.98 -23.98
N SER A 413 -4.67 11.28 -24.89
CA SER A 413 -3.46 12.09 -24.63
C SER A 413 -2.47 11.49 -23.63
N GLY A 414 -2.46 10.15 -23.45
CA GLY A 414 -1.44 9.47 -22.66
C GLY A 414 -0.04 9.59 -23.28
N THR A 415 0.98 9.83 -22.46
CA THR A 415 2.35 10.05 -22.94
C THR A 415 3.00 8.72 -23.31
N CYS A 416 3.32 8.52 -24.59
CA CYS A 416 3.99 7.31 -25.07
C CYS A 416 5.51 7.37 -24.87
N ARG A 417 6.06 6.33 -24.24
CA ARG A 417 7.50 6.07 -24.14
C ARG A 417 7.85 4.75 -24.82
N GLU A 418 8.90 4.77 -25.65
CA GLU A 418 9.49 3.55 -26.19
C GLU A 418 10.16 2.73 -25.06
N GLY A 419 9.81 1.45 -24.97
CA GLY A 419 10.41 0.46 -24.07
C GLY A 419 11.29 -0.52 -24.84
N TRP A 420 11.41 -1.76 -24.34
CA TRP A 420 12.05 -2.85 -25.08
C TRP A 420 11.01 -3.63 -25.91
N ASN A 421 11.03 -3.44 -27.23
CA ASN A 421 10.06 -4.01 -28.20
C ASN A 421 8.58 -3.75 -27.88
N ARG A 422 8.29 -2.74 -27.05
CA ARG A 422 6.94 -2.37 -26.59
C ARG A 422 6.83 -0.86 -26.43
N TYR A 423 5.61 -0.34 -26.55
CA TYR A 423 5.26 0.98 -26.03
C TYR A 423 4.91 0.89 -24.53
N VAL A 424 5.08 1.99 -23.81
CA VAL A 424 4.65 2.19 -22.43
C VAL A 424 3.90 3.52 -22.37
N CYS A 425 2.67 3.54 -21.84
CA CYS A 425 1.87 4.76 -21.72
C CYS A 425 1.86 5.28 -20.27
N ASP A 426 2.18 6.57 -20.06
CA ASP A 426 1.77 7.27 -18.85
C ASP A 426 0.35 7.82 -19.03
N CYS A 427 -0.60 7.22 -18.31
CA CYS A 427 -2.00 7.65 -18.29
C CYS A 427 -2.33 8.58 -17.11
N SER A 428 -1.41 8.81 -16.16
CA SER A 428 -1.71 9.46 -14.86
C SER A 428 -2.36 10.84 -14.97
N GLY A 429 -2.01 11.63 -16.00
CA GLY A 429 -2.61 12.94 -16.25
C GLY A 429 -3.92 12.95 -17.04
N THR A 430 -4.35 11.81 -17.60
CA THR A 430 -5.43 11.73 -18.59
C THR A 430 -6.82 11.59 -17.97
N GLY A 431 -6.92 10.91 -16.82
CA GLY A 431 -8.20 10.43 -16.28
C GLY A 431 -8.63 9.06 -16.83
N TYR A 432 -7.72 8.35 -17.50
CA TYR A 432 -7.87 6.99 -17.98
C TYR A 432 -6.75 6.10 -17.42
N LEU A 433 -6.90 4.78 -17.57
CA LEU A 433 -5.94 3.75 -17.17
C LEU A 433 -5.94 2.59 -18.18
N GLY A 434 -5.11 1.59 -17.91
CA GLY A 434 -4.92 0.44 -18.81
C GLY A 434 -3.66 0.59 -19.67
N ARG A 435 -3.40 -0.40 -20.52
CA ARG A 435 -2.11 -0.52 -21.25
C ARG A 435 -1.88 0.62 -22.26
N SER A 436 -2.96 1.18 -22.75
CA SER A 436 -3.08 2.18 -23.82
C SER A 436 -3.96 3.36 -23.39
N CYS A 437 -4.20 3.55 -22.09
CA CYS A 437 -5.12 4.54 -21.53
C CYS A 437 -6.56 4.41 -22.08
N GLU A 438 -7.00 3.17 -22.31
CA GLU A 438 -8.27 2.81 -22.96
C GLU A 438 -9.48 2.68 -22.02
N ARG A 439 -9.27 2.61 -20.70
CA ARG A 439 -10.33 2.47 -19.68
C ARG A 439 -10.51 3.79 -18.93
N ASP A 440 -11.74 4.25 -18.73
CA ASP A 440 -12.02 5.37 -17.81
C ASP A 440 -11.48 5.07 -16.41
N ALA A 441 -10.79 6.04 -15.77
CA ALA A 441 -10.39 5.92 -14.37
C ALA A 441 -11.53 6.41 -13.45
N THR A 442 -11.81 5.66 -12.40
CA THR A 442 -12.93 5.90 -11.49
C THR A 442 -12.75 7.19 -10.70
N ILE A 443 -13.81 8.00 -10.66
CA ILE A 443 -13.91 9.21 -9.84
C ILE A 443 -14.56 8.85 -8.50
N LEU A 444 -13.98 9.34 -7.39
CA LEU A 444 -14.62 9.40 -6.08
C LEU A 444 -14.88 10.86 -5.68
N SER A 445 -16.06 11.12 -5.12
CA SER A 445 -16.52 12.43 -4.67
C SER A 445 -16.63 12.49 -3.15
N TYR A 446 -16.08 13.55 -2.55
CA TYR A 446 -15.89 13.75 -1.11
C TYR A 446 -16.51 15.07 -0.67
N ASP A 447 -17.26 15.05 0.42
CA ASP A 447 -18.00 16.19 0.98
C ASP A 447 -17.51 16.59 2.38
N GLY A 448 -16.28 16.23 2.74
CA GLY A 448 -15.72 16.45 4.08
C GLY A 448 -16.17 15.44 5.14
N SER A 449 -17.24 14.66 4.90
CA SER A 449 -17.70 13.56 5.78
C SER A 449 -17.23 12.16 5.35
N LYS A 450 -16.54 12.08 4.20
CA LYS A 450 -16.31 10.82 3.47
C LYS A 450 -14.83 10.47 3.29
N PHE A 451 -14.54 9.18 3.24
CA PHE A 451 -13.20 8.62 3.09
C PHE A 451 -13.17 7.39 2.17
N MET A 452 -11.95 7.05 1.73
CA MET A 452 -11.56 5.71 1.26
C MET A 452 -10.25 5.34 1.93
N LYS A 453 -10.19 4.15 2.53
CA LYS A 453 -9.09 3.58 3.30
C LYS A 453 -8.76 2.18 2.78
N ILE A 454 -7.54 2.02 2.26
CA ILE A 454 -6.96 0.72 1.92
C ILE A 454 -6.25 0.19 3.16
N LYS A 455 -6.68 -0.94 3.72
CA LYS A 455 -6.05 -1.60 4.87
C LYS A 455 -5.11 -2.69 4.38
N LEU A 456 -3.81 -2.44 4.32
CA LEU A 456 -2.89 -3.37 3.68
C LEU A 456 -2.79 -4.69 4.48
N PRO A 457 -2.89 -5.87 3.83
CA PRO A 457 -2.92 -7.18 4.53
C PRO A 457 -1.69 -7.45 5.39
N VAL A 458 -0.55 -6.85 5.03
CA VAL A 458 0.71 -6.87 5.77
C VAL A 458 1.17 -5.43 5.95
N VAL A 459 1.85 -5.13 7.06
CA VAL A 459 2.53 -3.84 7.25
C VAL A 459 3.57 -3.63 6.15
N MET A 460 3.54 -2.46 5.52
CA MET A 460 4.51 -2.10 4.49
C MET A 460 5.62 -1.26 5.09
N HIS A 461 6.86 -1.58 4.70
CA HIS A 461 8.03 -0.76 4.91
C HIS A 461 8.64 -0.41 3.56
N THR A 462 8.92 0.87 3.28
CA THR A 462 9.43 1.32 1.98
C THR A 462 10.49 2.41 2.11
N GLU A 463 11.48 2.42 1.22
CA GLU A 463 12.41 3.55 1.04
C GLU A 463 12.15 4.34 -0.25
N ALA A 464 11.34 3.82 -1.15
CA ALA A 464 11.06 4.40 -2.44
C ALA A 464 9.59 4.18 -2.83
N GLU A 465 8.95 5.24 -3.28
CA GLU A 465 7.54 5.26 -3.63
C GLU A 465 7.35 6.11 -4.89
N ASP A 466 6.45 5.65 -5.76
CA ASP A 466 5.94 6.40 -6.91
C ASP A 466 4.43 6.55 -6.74
N VAL A 467 3.99 7.79 -6.55
CA VAL A 467 2.59 8.13 -6.26
C VAL A 467 2.06 9.07 -7.31
N SER A 468 0.86 8.84 -7.80
CA SER A 468 0.12 9.79 -8.63
C SER A 468 -1.36 9.79 -8.29
N LEU A 469 -2.01 10.95 -8.45
CA LEU A 469 -3.46 11.09 -8.35
C LEU A 469 -3.90 12.33 -9.13
N ARG A 470 -5.15 12.37 -9.57
CA ARG A 470 -5.81 13.59 -10.05
C ARG A 470 -6.78 14.08 -8.99
N PHE A 471 -6.89 15.39 -8.82
CA PHE A 471 -7.85 16.01 -7.90
C PHE A 471 -8.54 17.22 -8.52
N ARG A 472 -9.73 17.55 -7.99
CA ARG A 472 -10.51 18.75 -8.34
C ARG A 472 -11.19 19.29 -7.09
N SER A 473 -10.98 20.56 -6.74
CA SER A 473 -11.59 21.18 -5.55
C SER A 473 -11.75 22.70 -5.70
N GLN A 474 -12.67 23.27 -4.91
CA GLN A 474 -12.80 24.72 -4.67
C GLN A 474 -12.09 25.18 -3.38
N ARG A 475 -11.74 24.25 -2.48
CA ARG A 475 -11.08 24.55 -1.20
C ARG A 475 -9.58 24.76 -1.36
N ALA A 476 -9.04 25.74 -0.64
CA ALA A 476 -7.59 25.97 -0.57
C ALA A 476 -6.84 24.95 0.32
N TYR A 477 -7.59 24.08 1.02
CA TYR A 477 -7.08 23.12 2.01
C TYR A 477 -7.81 21.78 1.92
N GLY A 478 -7.12 20.67 2.24
CA GLY A 478 -7.71 19.33 2.29
C GLY A 478 -6.71 18.20 2.04
N VAL A 479 -6.83 17.06 2.73
CA VAL A 479 -5.98 15.89 2.49
C VAL A 479 -6.31 15.19 1.16
N LEU A 480 -5.33 15.09 0.26
CA LEU A 480 -5.50 14.37 -1.01
C LEU A 480 -5.23 12.87 -0.80
N MET A 481 -4.14 12.53 -0.10
CA MET A 481 -3.81 11.16 0.32
C MET A 481 -2.83 11.19 1.51
N ALA A 482 -2.92 10.24 2.43
CA ALA A 482 -1.89 9.97 3.44
C ALA A 482 -1.63 8.47 3.59
N THR A 483 -0.37 8.06 3.68
CA THR A 483 -0.04 6.77 4.31
C THR A 483 -0.09 6.92 5.83
N THR A 484 -0.54 5.89 6.54
CA THR A 484 -0.72 5.93 8.01
C THR A 484 -0.24 4.64 8.67
N SER A 485 0.41 4.74 9.84
CA SER A 485 0.77 3.57 10.66
C SER A 485 -0.07 3.49 11.95
N ARG A 486 -0.35 2.26 12.39
CA ARG A 486 -0.96 1.96 13.70
C ARG A 486 0.05 2.00 14.86
N ASN A 487 1.35 2.14 14.59
CA ASN A 487 2.41 2.09 15.60
C ASN A 487 3.21 3.39 15.74
N SER A 488 3.12 4.31 14.78
CA SER A 488 4.02 5.46 14.66
C SER A 488 3.37 6.67 13.98
N ALA A 489 4.02 7.82 14.07
CA ALA A 489 3.63 9.07 13.42
C ALA A 489 4.08 9.16 11.94
N ASP A 490 4.55 8.05 11.37
CA ASP A 490 5.19 8.04 10.05
C ASP A 490 4.14 8.15 8.94
N THR A 491 4.43 9.00 7.96
CA THR A 491 3.48 9.30 6.89
C THR A 491 4.18 9.91 5.68
N LEU A 492 3.75 9.49 4.49
CA LEU A 492 3.89 10.24 3.24
C LEU A 492 2.49 10.80 2.93
N ARG A 493 2.35 12.12 2.92
CA ARG A 493 1.06 12.81 2.80
C ARG A 493 1.09 13.87 1.70
N LEU A 494 0.06 13.85 0.87
CA LEU A 494 -0.30 14.90 -0.08
C LEU A 494 -1.55 15.64 0.42
N GLU A 495 -1.48 16.96 0.42
CA GLU A 495 -2.57 17.84 0.89
C GLU A 495 -2.55 19.18 0.15
N LEU A 496 -3.69 19.86 0.11
CA LEU A 496 -3.77 21.27 -0.27
C LEU A 496 -3.43 22.16 0.94
N ASP A 497 -2.58 23.16 0.72
CA ASP A 497 -2.14 24.14 1.72
C ASP A 497 -2.00 25.54 1.09
N GLY A 498 -3.05 26.36 1.25
CA GLY A 498 -3.14 27.71 0.69
C GLY A 498 -3.29 27.70 -0.84
N GLY A 499 -4.01 26.72 -1.40
CA GLY A 499 -4.18 26.57 -2.85
C GLY A 499 -2.93 26.04 -3.58
N ARG A 500 -2.00 25.42 -2.86
CA ARG A 500 -0.80 24.74 -3.38
C ARG A 500 -0.82 23.29 -2.92
N VAL A 501 -0.18 22.37 -3.65
CA VAL A 501 0.02 21.00 -3.15
C VAL A 501 1.25 20.99 -2.24
N ARG A 502 1.08 20.48 -1.02
CA ARG A 502 2.14 20.17 -0.05
C ARG A 502 2.36 18.67 -0.01
N LEU A 503 3.59 18.23 -0.27
CA LEU A 503 4.08 16.91 0.10
C LEU A 503 4.70 17.04 1.50
N THR A 504 4.25 16.21 2.43
CA THR A 504 4.87 16.03 3.75
C THR A 504 5.39 14.60 3.88
N VAL A 505 6.62 14.43 4.37
CA VAL A 505 7.20 13.13 4.74
C VAL A 505 7.71 13.22 6.18
N ASN A 506 7.16 12.41 7.09
CA ASN A 506 7.62 12.29 8.47
C ASN A 506 8.07 10.85 8.74
N LEU A 507 9.27 10.70 9.32
CA LEU A 507 9.91 9.43 9.66
C LEU A 507 10.43 9.47 11.10
N GLY A 508 9.52 9.72 12.06
CA GLY A 508 9.79 9.86 13.50
C GLY A 508 10.68 11.03 13.96
N LYS A 509 11.36 11.74 13.04
CA LYS A 509 12.33 12.81 13.36
C LYS A 509 11.84 14.23 13.05
N GLY A 510 10.62 14.38 12.53
CA GLY A 510 10.03 15.65 12.14
C GLY A 510 9.55 15.62 10.67
N PRO A 511 8.58 16.48 10.32
CA PRO A 511 8.04 16.54 8.96
C PRO A 511 8.94 17.32 8.01
N GLU A 512 9.40 16.67 6.96
CA GLU A 512 10.00 17.30 5.79
C GLU A 512 8.91 17.70 4.79
N THR A 513 8.99 18.90 4.22
CA THR A 513 7.93 19.42 3.34
C THR A 513 8.45 20.09 2.07
N ILE A 514 7.82 19.79 0.94
CA ILE A 514 7.98 20.54 -0.32
C ILE A 514 6.63 20.91 -0.93
N PHE A 515 6.60 21.99 -1.71
CA PHE A 515 5.39 22.62 -2.24
C PHE A 515 5.45 22.76 -3.76
N ALA A 516 4.33 22.55 -4.46
CA ALA A 516 4.23 22.76 -5.90
C ALA A 516 2.87 23.37 -6.32
N GLY A 517 2.88 24.09 -7.44
CA GLY A 517 1.74 24.83 -7.99
C GLY A 517 1.24 25.98 -7.12
N GLN A 518 0.23 26.73 -7.61
CA GLN A 518 -0.45 27.84 -6.94
C GLN A 518 -1.89 27.97 -7.48
N ASN A 519 -2.81 28.45 -6.63
CA ASN A 519 -4.23 28.66 -6.96
C ASN A 519 -4.97 27.41 -7.49
N LEU A 520 -4.52 26.22 -7.11
CA LEU A 520 -5.02 24.90 -7.55
C LEU A 520 -6.41 24.53 -6.98
N ASN A 521 -7.18 25.54 -6.57
CA ASN A 521 -8.52 25.44 -6.03
C ASN A 521 -9.52 26.24 -6.89
N ASP A 522 -9.23 26.32 -8.19
CA ASP A 522 -10.04 26.96 -9.22
C ASP A 522 -11.29 26.16 -9.59
N ASN A 523 -11.34 24.89 -9.18
CA ASN A 523 -12.29 23.84 -9.54
C ASN A 523 -12.06 23.17 -10.90
N GLU A 524 -10.83 23.03 -11.38
CA GLU A 524 -10.49 22.14 -12.50
C GLU A 524 -9.68 20.91 -12.06
N TRP A 525 -9.35 20.02 -13.01
CA TRP A 525 -8.61 18.79 -12.74
C TRP A 525 -7.10 19.01 -12.80
N HIS A 526 -6.44 18.89 -11.64
CA HIS A 526 -4.98 18.90 -11.51
C HIS A 526 -4.44 17.47 -11.30
N THR A 527 -3.23 17.22 -11.78
CA THR A 527 -2.52 15.94 -11.66
C THR A 527 -1.30 16.09 -10.77
N VAL A 528 -1.24 15.35 -9.66
CA VAL A 528 -0.08 15.29 -8.78
C VAL A 528 0.74 14.05 -9.06
N ARG A 529 2.07 14.19 -9.11
CA ARG A 529 3.02 13.07 -9.17
C ARG A 529 4.13 13.27 -8.14
N VAL A 530 4.43 12.24 -7.37
CA VAL A 530 5.54 12.19 -6.40
C VAL A 530 6.45 11.03 -6.74
N VAL A 531 7.75 11.30 -6.69
CA VAL A 531 8.81 10.29 -6.77
C VAL A 531 9.69 10.47 -5.53
N ARG A 532 9.75 9.46 -4.67
CA ARG A 532 10.70 9.41 -3.53
C ARG A 532 11.72 8.29 -3.74
N ARG A 533 12.99 8.58 -3.45
CA ARG A 533 14.12 7.65 -3.58
C ARG A 533 15.06 7.83 -2.39
N GLY A 534 14.84 7.04 -1.33
CA GLY A 534 15.52 7.17 -0.05
C GLY A 534 15.28 8.57 0.54
N LYS A 535 16.35 9.37 0.60
CA LYS A 535 16.28 10.76 1.08
C LYS A 535 15.75 11.75 0.04
N SER A 536 15.79 11.44 -1.26
CA SER A 536 15.38 12.38 -2.31
C SER A 536 13.86 12.43 -2.46
N LEU A 537 13.31 13.64 -2.52
CA LEU A 537 11.90 13.94 -2.75
C LEU A 537 11.73 14.74 -4.03
N LYS A 538 10.75 14.38 -4.86
CA LYS A 538 10.37 15.13 -6.06
C LYS A 538 8.86 15.19 -6.19
N LEU A 539 8.31 16.40 -6.26
CA LEU A 539 6.89 16.70 -6.39
C LEU A 539 6.66 17.45 -7.70
N MET A 540 5.68 16.99 -8.48
CA MET A 540 5.27 17.56 -9.76
C MET A 540 3.75 17.76 -9.75
N VAL A 541 3.29 18.88 -10.29
CA VAL A 541 1.87 19.21 -10.46
C VAL A 541 1.67 19.64 -11.89
N ASP A 542 0.74 18.97 -12.59
CA ASP A 542 0.49 19.11 -14.03
C ASP A 542 1.82 19.00 -14.82
N ASP A 543 2.07 19.97 -15.71
CA ASP A 543 3.32 20.10 -16.48
C ASP A 543 4.24 21.22 -15.93
N LEU A 544 4.04 21.61 -14.66
CA LEU A 544 4.87 22.63 -14.01
C LEU A 544 6.27 22.10 -13.68
N GLN A 545 7.23 23.00 -13.47
CA GLN A 545 8.59 22.64 -13.10
C GLN A 545 8.61 21.80 -11.79
N PRO A 546 9.31 20.66 -11.77
CA PRO A 546 9.38 19.83 -10.58
C PRO A 546 9.99 20.57 -9.39
N SER A 547 9.37 20.39 -8.22
CA SER A 547 9.92 20.84 -6.94
C SER A 547 10.68 19.68 -6.32
N GLU A 548 11.95 19.88 -5.98
CA GLU A 548 12.84 18.84 -5.44
C GLU A 548 13.31 19.22 -4.04
N GLY A 549 13.52 18.20 -3.20
CA GLY A 549 13.96 18.35 -1.81
C GLY A 549 14.66 17.10 -1.29
N GLN A 550 15.16 17.17 -0.06
CA GLN A 550 15.88 16.07 0.56
C GLN A 550 15.59 15.96 2.07
N ILE A 551 15.31 14.75 2.54
CA ILE A 551 15.09 14.41 3.94
C ILE A 551 16.38 14.59 4.76
N THR A 552 16.29 15.26 5.91
CA THR A 552 17.39 15.41 6.87
C THR A 552 17.57 14.20 7.78
N GLY A 553 18.80 13.99 8.26
CA GLY A 553 19.18 12.78 8.99
C GLY A 553 19.28 11.54 8.08
N ASP A 554 19.43 10.36 8.70
CA ASP A 554 19.79 9.11 8.01
C ASP A 554 18.70 8.04 7.98
N HIS A 555 17.47 8.36 8.42
CA HIS A 555 16.36 7.41 8.34
C HIS A 555 15.59 7.63 7.04
N THR A 556 15.36 6.55 6.29
CA THR A 556 14.77 6.54 4.95
C THR A 556 13.52 5.65 4.85
N GLN A 557 13.38 4.69 5.76
CA GLN A 557 12.30 3.72 5.79
C GLN A 557 11.00 4.34 6.34
N LEU A 558 9.91 4.23 5.57
CA LEU A 558 8.56 4.63 5.92
C LEU A 558 7.77 3.37 6.33
N GLU A 559 7.20 3.33 7.54
CA GLU A 559 6.22 2.31 7.94
C GLU A 559 4.80 2.79 7.65
N PHE A 560 3.96 1.94 7.06
CA PHE A 560 2.52 2.20 6.95
C PHE A 560 1.69 0.92 6.90
N HIS A 561 0.47 1.02 7.41
CA HIS A 561 -0.54 -0.02 7.46
C HIS A 561 -1.73 0.30 6.56
N ASN A 562 -1.98 1.59 6.30
CA ASN A 562 -3.11 2.02 5.48
C ASN A 562 -2.70 3.12 4.48
N ILE A 563 -3.45 3.22 3.39
CA ILE A 563 -3.44 4.36 2.47
C ILE A 563 -4.83 5.00 2.54
N GLU A 564 -4.91 6.25 2.94
CA GLU A 564 -6.15 6.94 3.29
C GLU A 564 -6.36 8.22 2.48
N THR A 565 -7.61 8.49 2.12
CA THR A 565 -8.04 9.65 1.34
C THR A 565 -9.38 10.17 1.85
N GLY A 566 -9.67 11.46 1.67
CA GLY A 566 -10.89 12.09 2.18
C GLY A 566 -10.79 12.49 3.66
N ILE A 567 -10.60 11.51 4.55
CA ILE A 567 -10.35 11.71 5.99
C ILE A 567 -9.17 10.84 6.41
N VAL A 568 -8.28 11.37 7.24
CA VAL A 568 -7.28 10.57 7.96
C VAL A 568 -7.94 10.01 9.22
N THR A 569 -8.36 8.75 9.16
CA THR A 569 -9.00 8.05 10.27
C THR A 569 -7.97 7.54 11.28
N GLU A 570 -6.81 7.07 10.80
CA GLU A 570 -5.69 6.62 11.63
C GLU A 570 -4.84 7.82 12.08
N LYS A 571 -5.20 8.40 13.22
CA LYS A 571 -4.64 9.67 13.72
C LYS A 571 -3.95 9.59 15.08
N LEU A 572 -3.88 8.40 15.70
CA LEU A 572 -3.43 8.21 17.09
C LEU A 572 -2.06 8.85 17.42
N TYR A 573 -1.13 8.80 16.46
CA TYR A 573 0.22 9.35 16.61
C TYR A 573 0.48 10.63 15.79
N MET A 574 -0.53 11.18 15.10
CA MET A 574 -0.33 12.38 14.29
C MET A 574 -0.40 13.65 15.17
N PRO A 575 0.65 14.49 15.21
CA PRO A 575 0.67 15.69 16.05
C PRO A 575 -0.27 16.80 15.52
N ALA A 576 -0.62 16.76 14.24
CA ALA A 576 -1.64 17.59 13.62
C ALA A 576 -2.30 16.79 12.49
N VAL A 577 -3.63 16.80 12.44
CA VAL A 577 -4.43 16.13 11.40
C VAL A 577 -4.79 17.16 10.32
N PRO A 578 -4.62 16.87 9.02
CA PRO A 578 -5.05 17.76 7.96
C PRO A 578 -6.58 17.88 7.92
N SER A 579 -7.10 18.97 7.37
CA SER A 579 -8.56 19.08 7.16
C SER A 579 -9.07 18.04 6.15
N ASN A 580 -10.29 17.56 6.35
CA ASN A 580 -10.94 16.60 5.46
C ASN A 580 -11.11 17.17 4.03
N PHE A 581 -11.14 16.33 3.02
CA PHE A 581 -11.26 16.77 1.62
C PHE A 581 -12.70 17.07 1.21
N ILE A 582 -12.89 18.15 0.45
CA ILE A 582 -14.11 18.43 -0.31
C ILE A 582 -13.72 18.56 -1.78
N GLY A 583 -14.33 17.76 -2.66
CA GLY A 583 -13.98 17.71 -4.08
C GLY A 583 -13.95 16.29 -4.64
N HIS A 584 -13.17 16.08 -5.69
CA HIS A 584 -13.05 14.81 -6.39
C HIS A 584 -11.60 14.31 -6.44
N LEU A 585 -11.42 12.99 -6.36
CA LEU A 585 -10.17 12.30 -6.65
C LEU A 585 -10.40 11.29 -7.79
N GLN A 586 -9.38 11.06 -8.61
CA GLN A 586 -9.40 10.08 -9.70
C GLN A 586 -8.00 9.47 -9.88
N GLY A 587 -7.93 8.18 -10.24
CA GLY A 587 -6.68 7.54 -10.68
C GLY A 587 -5.54 7.56 -9.66
N LEU A 588 -5.83 7.23 -8.39
CA LEU A 588 -4.79 7.07 -7.35
C LEU A 588 -3.91 5.85 -7.68
N GLY A 589 -2.74 6.10 -8.28
CA GLY A 589 -1.68 5.13 -8.45
C GLY A 589 -0.66 5.23 -7.31
N PHE A 590 -0.35 4.11 -6.65
CA PHE A 590 0.69 4.01 -5.64
C PHE A 590 1.53 2.76 -5.89
N ASN A 591 2.82 2.92 -6.21
CA ASN A 591 3.75 1.86 -6.63
C ASN A 591 3.14 0.94 -7.71
N GLY A 592 2.50 1.55 -8.72
CA GLY A 592 1.82 0.84 -9.81
C GLY A 592 0.38 0.39 -9.53
N MET A 593 -0.08 0.38 -8.28
CA MET A 593 -1.44 -0.08 -7.91
C MET A 593 -2.47 1.04 -8.03
N SER A 594 -3.48 0.88 -8.89
CA SER A 594 -4.59 1.83 -9.09
C SER A 594 -5.72 1.63 -8.06
N TYR A 595 -5.49 2.06 -6.83
CA TYR A 595 -6.32 1.66 -5.67
C TYR A 595 -7.80 2.02 -5.74
N ILE A 596 -8.16 3.18 -6.32
CA ILE A 596 -9.59 3.56 -6.46
C ILE A 596 -10.32 2.57 -7.36
N ASP A 597 -9.70 2.18 -8.48
CA ASP A 597 -10.30 1.32 -9.49
C ASP A 597 -10.32 -0.15 -9.05
N LEU A 598 -9.24 -0.65 -8.44
CA LEU A 598 -9.20 -1.98 -7.81
C LEU A 598 -10.32 -2.14 -6.78
N CYS A 599 -10.47 -1.15 -5.91
CA CYS A 599 -11.53 -1.12 -4.91
C CYS A 599 -12.93 -1.00 -5.53
N LYS A 600 -13.09 -0.19 -6.59
CA LYS A 600 -14.37 -0.06 -7.30
C LYS A 600 -14.82 -1.36 -7.96
N ASN A 601 -13.89 -2.16 -8.49
CA ASN A 601 -14.21 -3.41 -9.18
C ASN A 601 -14.48 -4.56 -8.21
N GLY A 602 -13.93 -4.50 -6.99
CA GLY A 602 -13.82 -5.66 -6.10
C GLY A 602 -12.59 -6.53 -6.39
N ASP A 603 -11.58 -5.98 -7.07
CA ASP A 603 -10.30 -6.66 -7.34
C ASP A 603 -9.47 -6.84 -6.04
N ILE A 604 -9.83 -6.12 -4.97
CA ILE A 604 -9.29 -6.23 -3.61
C ILE A 604 -10.42 -6.22 -2.59
N ASP A 605 -10.34 -7.06 -1.56
CA ASP A 605 -11.30 -7.16 -0.45
C ASP A 605 -10.96 -6.19 0.71
N TYR A 606 -9.70 -5.82 0.84
CA TYR A 606 -9.16 -5.00 1.93
C TYR A 606 -9.35 -3.47 1.78
N CYS A 607 -10.47 -3.05 1.17
CA CYS A 607 -10.82 -1.64 0.95
C CYS A 607 -12.11 -1.24 1.70
N GLU A 608 -12.06 -0.12 2.42
CA GLU A 608 -13.21 0.49 3.10
C GLU A 608 -13.48 1.88 2.55
N LEU A 609 -14.71 2.17 2.11
CA LEU A 609 -15.11 3.53 1.73
C LEU A 609 -16.56 3.85 2.08
N ASN A 610 -16.82 5.14 2.29
CA ASN A 610 -18.16 5.75 2.22
C ASN A 610 -18.21 6.93 1.21
N ALA A 611 -17.14 7.13 0.44
CA ALA A 611 -17.06 8.10 -0.66
C ALA A 611 -18.08 7.82 -1.78
N MET A 612 -18.56 8.87 -2.44
CA MET A 612 -19.55 8.74 -3.50
C MET A 612 -18.86 8.38 -4.82
N ILE A 613 -19.24 7.26 -5.43
CA ILE A 613 -18.73 6.82 -6.73
C ILE A 613 -19.30 7.70 -7.87
N GLY A 614 -18.42 8.09 -8.79
CA GLY A 614 -18.71 8.98 -9.91
C GLY A 614 -18.71 10.45 -9.52
N TYR A 615 -18.76 11.32 -10.54
CA TYR A 615 -18.84 12.77 -10.36
C TYR A 615 -20.22 13.18 -9.82
N LYS A 616 -20.24 14.05 -8.80
CA LYS A 616 -21.45 14.60 -8.16
C LYS A 616 -21.27 16.09 -7.93
N SER A 617 -22.33 16.90 -8.03
CA SER A 617 -22.27 18.26 -7.48
C SER A 617 -22.24 18.16 -5.95
N ILE A 618 -21.32 18.87 -5.30
CA ILE A 618 -21.07 18.75 -3.86
C ILE A 618 -21.60 19.97 -3.13
N VAL A 619 -22.50 19.70 -2.18
CA VAL A 619 -23.03 20.63 -1.19
C VAL A 619 -22.83 19.97 0.17
N ALA A 620 -21.68 20.25 0.79
CA ALA A 620 -21.30 19.66 2.06
C ALA A 620 -22.03 20.33 3.23
N ASP A 621 -22.44 19.54 4.21
CA ASP A 621 -23.03 19.99 5.49
C ASP A 621 -24.00 21.19 5.40
N PRO A 622 -25.10 21.10 4.62
CA PRO A 622 -26.04 22.20 4.48
C PRO A 622 -26.79 22.48 5.78
N VAL A 623 -26.89 23.76 6.17
CA VAL A 623 -27.55 24.25 7.39
C VAL A 623 -28.43 25.46 7.07
N THR A 624 -29.68 25.45 7.56
CA THR A 624 -30.70 26.48 7.33
C THR A 624 -30.84 27.43 8.52
N PHE A 625 -30.75 28.73 8.25
CA PHE A 625 -31.06 29.84 9.16
C PHE A 625 -32.48 30.34 8.85
N LYS A 626 -33.47 29.98 9.70
CA LYS A 626 -34.90 30.18 9.38
C LYS A 626 -35.38 31.62 9.46
N SER A 627 -34.75 32.46 10.29
CA SER A 627 -35.09 33.88 10.42
C SER A 627 -33.85 34.75 10.30
N ARG A 628 -34.06 36.01 9.91
CA ARG A 628 -33.04 37.08 9.90
C ARG A 628 -32.55 37.51 11.29
N SER A 629 -32.94 36.79 12.33
CA SER A 629 -32.44 36.91 13.71
C SER A 629 -31.77 35.63 14.20
N SER A 630 -31.58 34.66 13.31
CA SER A 630 -30.93 33.38 13.62
C SER A 630 -29.45 33.49 13.27
N TYR A 631 -28.58 33.10 14.20
CA TYR A 631 -27.13 33.10 14.00
C TYR A 631 -26.47 32.10 14.93
N VAL A 632 -25.23 31.72 14.60
CA VAL A 632 -24.35 30.95 15.47
C VAL A 632 -23.06 31.72 15.70
N THR A 633 -22.39 31.45 16.82
CA THR A 633 -21.01 31.93 17.04
C THR A 633 -20.02 30.78 17.07
N LEU A 634 -18.84 31.01 16.50
CA LEU A 634 -17.74 30.07 16.38
C LEU A 634 -16.45 30.70 16.96
N PRO A 635 -15.41 29.91 17.28
CA PRO A 635 -14.12 30.45 17.67
C PRO A 635 -13.52 31.40 16.61
N THR A 636 -12.79 32.41 17.07
CA THR A 636 -12.17 33.48 16.27
C THR A 636 -11.51 32.98 14.97
N LEU A 637 -11.84 33.60 13.84
CA LEU A 637 -11.26 33.24 12.54
C LEU A 637 -9.73 33.45 12.52
N GLN A 638 -8.99 32.40 12.18
CA GLN A 638 -7.52 32.42 12.10
C GLN A 638 -7.05 32.88 10.71
N ALA A 639 -7.01 34.20 10.47
CA ALA A 639 -6.79 34.81 9.14
C ALA A 639 -5.59 35.80 9.07
N TYR A 640 -4.60 35.62 9.95
CA TYR A 640 -3.54 36.62 10.22
C TYR A 640 -2.63 36.92 9.02
N TYR A 641 -1.86 35.96 8.50
CA TYR A 641 -0.91 36.20 7.39
C TYR A 641 -1.54 36.12 6.00
N SER A 642 -2.48 35.20 5.82
CA SER A 642 -3.28 34.99 4.62
C SER A 642 -4.65 34.47 5.03
N MET A 643 -5.59 34.47 4.10
CA MET A 643 -6.95 34.03 4.34
C MET A 643 -7.52 33.35 3.09
N HIS A 644 -8.21 32.23 3.27
CA HIS A 644 -9.04 31.58 2.27
C HIS A 644 -10.36 31.19 2.93
N LEU A 645 -11.44 31.88 2.60
CA LEU A 645 -12.80 31.52 2.96
C LEU A 645 -13.49 30.91 1.74
N PHE A 646 -14.21 29.81 1.94
CA PHE A 646 -15.15 29.28 0.97
C PHE A 646 -16.48 28.98 1.67
N LEU A 647 -17.59 29.28 0.99
CA LEU A 647 -18.92 28.84 1.39
C LEU A 647 -19.83 28.76 0.16
N GLN A 648 -20.89 27.98 0.28
CA GLN A 648 -22.03 28.01 -0.61
C GLN A 648 -23.23 28.60 0.14
N PHE A 649 -24.09 29.36 -0.54
CA PHE A 649 -25.33 29.86 0.04
C PHE A 649 -26.53 29.73 -0.90
N LYS A 650 -27.73 29.65 -0.33
CA LYS A 650 -29.01 29.63 -1.04
C LYS A 650 -30.03 30.50 -0.30
N THR A 651 -30.59 31.52 -0.94
CA THR A 651 -31.55 32.44 -0.30
C THR A 651 -32.56 33.04 -1.28
N THR A 652 -33.69 33.52 -0.75
CA THR A 652 -34.64 34.41 -1.41
C THR A 652 -34.55 35.86 -0.89
N SER A 653 -33.82 36.12 0.20
CA SER A 653 -33.67 37.45 0.79
C SER A 653 -32.64 38.28 0.02
N PRO A 654 -32.95 39.50 -0.44
CA PRO A 654 -31.96 40.35 -1.13
C PRO A 654 -30.92 40.96 -0.19
N ASP A 655 -31.21 41.02 1.11
CA ASP A 655 -30.33 41.64 2.11
C ASP A 655 -30.15 40.72 3.32
N GLY A 656 -28.96 40.74 3.93
CA GLY A 656 -28.65 40.02 5.17
C GLY A 656 -27.15 39.82 5.45
N LEU A 657 -26.76 39.92 6.72
CA LEU A 657 -25.38 39.67 7.19
C LEU A 657 -25.08 38.17 7.25
N ILE A 658 -24.05 37.70 6.53
CA ILE A 658 -23.67 36.27 6.45
C ILE A 658 -22.56 35.92 7.44
N LEU A 659 -21.51 36.74 7.54
CA LEU A 659 -20.36 36.51 8.42
C LEU A 659 -19.85 37.83 9.01
N TYR A 660 -19.46 37.82 10.28
CA TYR A 660 -18.79 38.93 10.96
C TYR A 660 -17.78 38.45 12.00
N ASN A 661 -16.53 38.91 11.93
CA ASN A 661 -15.60 38.86 13.05
C ASN A 661 -15.07 40.27 13.31
N ARG A 662 -15.02 40.67 14.59
CA ARG A 662 -14.29 41.87 15.02
C ARG A 662 -12.81 41.54 15.24
N GLY A 663 -11.95 42.56 15.26
CA GLY A 663 -10.55 42.51 15.67
C GLY A 663 -10.18 43.64 16.64
N ASP A 664 -8.89 43.75 16.93
CA ASP A 664 -8.39 44.80 17.82
C ASP A 664 -8.49 46.20 17.17
N GLY A 665 -8.88 47.18 17.98
CA GLY A 665 -9.11 48.55 17.53
C GLY A 665 -10.24 48.64 16.49
N ASN A 666 -9.84 48.81 15.22
CA ASN A 666 -10.73 48.97 14.06
C ASN A 666 -10.77 47.73 13.14
N ASP A 667 -9.96 46.70 13.37
CA ASP A 667 -9.92 45.52 12.49
C ASP A 667 -11.29 44.82 12.47
N PHE A 668 -11.72 44.38 11.29
CA PHE A 668 -12.89 43.50 11.14
C PHE A 668 -12.93 42.82 9.77
N ILE A 669 -13.73 41.76 9.69
CA ILE A 669 -14.17 41.14 8.44
C ILE A 669 -15.70 41.00 8.45
N VAL A 670 -16.33 41.33 7.32
CA VAL A 670 -17.76 41.17 7.04
C VAL A 670 -17.95 40.53 5.66
N VAL A 671 -18.90 39.61 5.60
CA VAL A 671 -19.49 39.10 4.37
C VAL A 671 -21.00 39.33 4.48
N GLU A 672 -21.58 40.12 3.58
CA GLU A 672 -23.00 40.45 3.58
C GLU A 672 -23.60 40.40 2.16
N LEU A 673 -24.90 40.15 2.08
CA LEU A 673 -25.67 40.30 0.85
C LEU A 673 -26.42 41.65 0.90
N VAL A 674 -26.35 42.43 -0.19
CA VAL A 674 -26.97 43.77 -0.27
C VAL A 674 -27.64 43.93 -1.63
N LYS A 675 -28.97 44.12 -1.63
CA LYS A 675 -29.81 44.18 -2.84
C LYS A 675 -29.60 42.99 -3.80
N GLY A 676 -29.26 41.83 -3.24
CA GLY A 676 -28.95 40.58 -3.93
C GLY A 676 -27.51 40.46 -4.40
N TYR A 677 -26.63 41.43 -4.15
CA TYR A 677 -25.22 41.37 -4.55
C TYR A 677 -24.32 41.08 -3.36
N MET A 678 -23.36 40.16 -3.52
CA MET A 678 -22.39 39.87 -2.48
C MET A 678 -21.43 41.04 -2.26
N HIS A 679 -21.27 41.43 -1.00
CA HIS A 679 -20.27 42.38 -0.52
C HIS A 679 -19.29 41.68 0.44
N TYR A 680 -18.01 41.92 0.22
CA TYR A 680 -16.95 41.65 1.19
C TYR A 680 -16.43 43.00 1.70
N VAL A 681 -16.42 43.19 3.02
CA VAL A 681 -15.93 44.42 3.66
C VAL A 681 -14.90 44.04 4.73
N SER A 682 -13.74 44.69 4.74
CA SER A 682 -12.76 44.50 5.81
C SER A 682 -11.96 45.76 6.10
N ASP A 683 -11.41 45.84 7.31
CA ASP A 683 -10.38 46.80 7.69
C ASP A 683 -9.19 46.02 8.30
N LEU A 684 -7.98 46.43 7.92
CA LEU A 684 -6.69 45.90 8.39
C LEU A 684 -5.88 47.09 8.93
N GLY A 685 -6.41 47.76 9.94
CA GLY A 685 -5.85 48.97 10.57
C GLY A 685 -5.61 50.19 9.65
N ASN A 686 -6.18 50.23 8.45
CA ASN A 686 -5.84 51.22 7.40
C ASN A 686 -7.06 51.88 6.73
N GLY A 687 -8.27 51.51 7.13
CA GLY A 687 -9.54 52.01 6.61
C GLY A 687 -10.34 50.92 5.92
N ALA A 688 -11.59 50.78 6.36
CA ALA A 688 -12.57 49.86 5.78
C ALA A 688 -12.70 50.04 4.26
N HIS A 689 -12.55 48.95 3.52
CA HIS A 689 -12.75 48.87 2.07
C HIS A 689 -13.81 47.83 1.73
N LEU A 690 -14.51 48.04 0.61
CA LEU A 690 -15.59 47.19 0.11
C LEU A 690 -15.23 46.63 -1.29
N ILE A 691 -15.23 45.31 -1.42
CA ILE A 691 -15.16 44.59 -2.69
C ILE A 691 -16.55 44.02 -2.98
N LYS A 692 -17.08 44.31 -4.17
CA LYS A 692 -18.36 43.74 -4.63
C LYS A 692 -18.10 42.50 -5.47
N GLY A 693 -18.80 41.41 -5.16
CA GLY A 693 -18.76 40.18 -5.93
C GLY A 693 -19.38 40.35 -7.32
N ASN A 694 -18.58 40.15 -8.36
CA ASN A 694 -19.02 40.25 -9.75
C ASN A 694 -20.10 39.19 -10.07
N SER A 695 -21.31 39.65 -10.36
CA SER A 695 -22.48 38.83 -10.72
C SER A 695 -23.34 39.61 -11.71
N ASN A 696 -24.03 38.93 -12.65
CA ASN A 696 -24.90 39.60 -13.64
C ASN A 696 -26.29 39.91 -13.06
N THR A 697 -26.74 39.07 -12.14
CA THR A 697 -28.08 39.03 -11.55
C THR A 697 -27.98 39.06 -10.03
N PRO A 698 -29.03 39.50 -9.33
CA PRO A 698 -29.20 39.25 -7.90
C PRO A 698 -29.08 37.75 -7.57
N LEU A 699 -28.36 37.44 -6.51
CA LEU A 699 -28.02 36.10 -6.02
C LEU A 699 -29.02 35.56 -4.97
N ASN A 700 -30.20 36.17 -4.92
CA ASN A 700 -31.31 35.79 -4.04
C ASN A 700 -32.43 35.10 -4.82
N ASP A 701 -32.04 34.26 -5.77
CA ASP A 701 -32.92 33.56 -6.72
C ASP A 701 -33.31 32.13 -6.27
N ASN A 702 -32.89 31.74 -5.07
CA ASN A 702 -33.04 30.41 -4.46
C ASN A 702 -32.22 29.27 -5.12
N HIS A 703 -31.15 29.58 -5.87
CA HIS A 703 -30.14 28.59 -6.26
C HIS A 703 -28.91 28.61 -5.33
N TRP A 704 -28.07 27.58 -5.43
CA TRP A 704 -26.80 27.51 -4.70
C TRP A 704 -25.73 28.33 -5.42
N HIS A 705 -25.26 29.39 -4.78
CA HIS A 705 -24.13 30.19 -5.23
C HIS A 705 -22.86 29.87 -4.44
N ASN A 706 -21.73 29.81 -5.15
CA ASN A 706 -20.41 29.54 -4.59
C ASN A 706 -19.70 30.87 -4.32
N VAL A 707 -19.19 31.06 -3.11
CA VAL A 707 -18.46 32.26 -2.69
C VAL A 707 -17.08 31.84 -2.18
N MET A 708 -16.04 32.27 -2.89
CA MET A 708 -14.65 32.14 -2.46
C MET A 708 -14.05 33.53 -2.26
N ILE A 709 -13.50 33.77 -1.07
CA ILE A 709 -12.89 35.05 -0.67
C ILE A 709 -11.49 34.74 -0.14
N SER A 710 -10.44 35.20 -0.81
CA SER A 710 -9.06 35.03 -0.34
C SER A 710 -8.30 36.34 -0.23
N ARG A 711 -7.21 36.31 0.56
CA ARG A 711 -6.20 37.36 0.70
C ARG A 711 -4.84 36.71 0.79
N ASP A 712 -3.95 37.02 -0.14
CA ASP A 712 -2.57 36.52 -0.13
C ASP A 712 -1.63 37.36 0.77
N THR A 713 -0.37 36.93 0.90
CA THR A 713 0.68 37.62 1.68
C THR A 713 1.16 38.95 1.08
N ASN A 714 0.63 39.32 -0.09
CA ASN A 714 0.86 40.58 -0.80
C ASN A 714 -0.35 41.53 -0.70
N ASN A 715 -1.37 41.16 0.10
CA ASN A 715 -2.66 41.87 0.20
C ASN A 715 -3.41 41.98 -1.15
N LEU A 716 -3.25 40.99 -2.04
CA LEU A 716 -4.18 40.78 -3.14
C LEU A 716 -5.41 40.06 -2.59
N HIS A 717 -6.52 40.79 -2.46
CA HIS A 717 -7.82 40.22 -2.15
C HIS A 717 -8.48 39.70 -3.44
N THR A 718 -9.08 38.52 -3.37
CA THR A 718 -9.83 37.90 -4.47
C THR A 718 -11.22 37.52 -3.99
N VAL A 719 -12.26 37.89 -4.73
CA VAL A 719 -13.65 37.48 -4.52
C VAL A 719 -14.15 36.79 -5.79
N LYS A 720 -14.39 35.49 -5.71
CA LYS A 720 -14.97 34.68 -6.79
C LYS A 720 -16.41 34.31 -6.42
N ILE A 721 -17.36 34.73 -7.27
CA ILE A 721 -18.77 34.34 -7.21
C ILE A 721 -19.03 33.38 -8.37
N ASP A 722 -19.34 32.13 -8.06
CA ASP A 722 -19.45 31.03 -9.02
C ASP A 722 -18.23 30.93 -9.96
N THR A 723 -18.34 31.41 -11.20
CA THR A 723 -17.28 31.42 -12.20
C THR A 723 -16.55 32.77 -12.32
N LYS A 724 -17.12 33.84 -11.74
CA LYS A 724 -16.66 35.23 -11.93
C LYS A 724 -15.71 35.68 -10.83
N ILE A 725 -14.49 36.04 -11.21
CA ILE A 725 -13.44 36.52 -10.29
C ILE A 725 -13.42 38.06 -10.26
N THR A 726 -13.13 38.63 -9.10
CA THR A 726 -12.86 40.05 -8.84
C THR A 726 -11.62 40.16 -7.96
N THR A 727 -10.64 40.98 -8.33
CA THR A 727 -9.38 41.15 -7.56
C THR A 727 -9.14 42.61 -7.19
N GLN A 728 -8.62 42.85 -5.98
CA GLN A 728 -8.21 44.19 -5.52
C GLN A 728 -7.00 44.07 -4.59
N THR A 729 -5.92 44.81 -4.89
CA THR A 729 -4.78 44.95 -3.98
C THR A 729 -5.05 46.08 -2.99
N THR A 730 -4.83 45.84 -1.69
CA THR A 730 -4.98 46.86 -0.65
C THR A 730 -3.61 47.33 -0.13
N MET A 731 -3.45 48.64 0.04
CA MET A 731 -2.24 49.24 0.61
C MET A 731 -2.45 49.45 2.11
N GLY A 732 -1.64 48.80 2.95
CA GLY A 732 -1.78 48.88 4.40
C GLY A 732 -1.02 47.77 5.14
N ALA A 733 -1.46 47.46 6.36
CA ALA A 733 -0.93 46.38 7.16
C ALA A 733 -1.15 45.01 6.49
N LYS A 734 -0.22 44.08 6.71
CA LYS A 734 -0.26 42.71 6.13
C LYS A 734 -1.06 41.72 6.98
N ASN A 735 -1.45 42.13 8.18
CA ASN A 735 -2.00 41.25 9.20
C ASN A 735 -3.42 41.73 9.54
N LEU A 736 -4.32 40.78 9.78
CA LEU A 736 -5.69 41.03 10.24
C LEU A 736 -5.81 40.38 11.63
N ASP A 737 -5.89 41.18 12.69
CA ASP A 737 -5.84 40.68 14.07
C ASP A 737 -7.24 40.59 14.69
N LEU A 738 -7.93 39.48 14.38
CA LEU A 738 -9.30 39.20 14.83
C LEU A 738 -9.34 38.77 16.30
N LYS A 739 -10.40 39.18 17.01
CA LYS A 739 -10.61 38.96 18.44
C LYS A 739 -12.09 38.69 18.73
N GLY A 740 -12.34 37.74 19.62
CA GLY A 740 -13.69 37.30 19.98
C GLY A 740 -14.40 36.53 18.86
N ASP A 741 -15.59 36.05 19.19
CA ASP A 741 -16.45 35.19 18.39
C ASP A 741 -16.57 35.60 16.90
N LEU A 742 -16.50 34.58 16.05
CA LEU A 742 -16.92 34.63 14.65
C LEU A 742 -18.43 34.41 14.58
N PHE A 743 -19.17 35.41 14.14
CA PHE A 743 -20.61 35.34 13.94
C PHE A 743 -20.95 34.84 12.53
N VAL A 744 -21.87 33.89 12.41
CA VAL A 744 -22.36 33.33 11.14
C VAL A 744 -23.89 33.34 11.11
N GLY A 745 -24.49 33.84 10.02
CA GLY A 745 -25.93 34.03 9.84
C GLY A 745 -26.48 35.37 10.34
N GLY A 746 -25.75 36.08 11.21
CA GLY A 746 -26.14 37.40 11.72
C GLY A 746 -25.46 37.73 13.05
N VAL A 747 -25.86 38.84 13.67
CA VAL A 747 -25.41 39.27 15.02
C VAL A 747 -26.59 39.54 15.94
N SER A 748 -26.33 39.82 17.23
CA SER A 748 -27.38 40.23 18.17
C SER A 748 -28.05 41.55 17.72
N LYS A 749 -29.33 41.72 18.07
CA LYS A 749 -30.16 42.85 17.59
C LYS A 749 -29.55 44.23 17.88
N GLU A 750 -28.85 44.38 19.00
CA GLU A 750 -28.24 45.65 19.39
C GLU A 750 -26.97 45.95 18.57
N MET A 751 -26.16 44.92 18.25
CA MET A 751 -24.90 45.07 17.51
C MET A 751 -25.08 45.68 16.11
N TYR A 752 -26.24 45.52 15.46
CA TYR A 752 -26.52 46.16 14.15
C TYR A 752 -26.46 47.71 14.17
N LYS A 753 -26.51 48.33 15.36
CA LYS A 753 -26.33 49.77 15.57
C LYS A 753 -24.85 50.17 15.53
N ASP A 754 -23.97 49.28 15.95
CA ASP A 754 -22.54 49.51 16.17
C ASP A 754 -21.65 48.91 15.06
N LEU A 755 -22.25 48.28 14.05
CA LEU A 755 -21.53 47.77 12.88
C LEU A 755 -20.78 48.88 12.12
N PRO A 756 -19.60 48.58 11.53
CA PRO A 756 -18.81 49.57 10.78
C PRO A 756 -19.60 50.28 9.66
N LYS A 757 -19.31 51.57 9.43
CA LYS A 757 -20.13 52.45 8.57
C LYS A 757 -20.29 52.02 7.10
N LEU A 758 -19.45 51.13 6.59
CA LEU A 758 -19.55 50.57 5.23
C LEU A 758 -20.47 49.33 5.16
N VAL A 759 -20.89 48.78 6.29
CA VAL A 759 -21.74 47.58 6.39
C VAL A 759 -23.21 48.00 6.31
N HIS A 760 -23.88 47.58 5.25
CA HIS A 760 -25.25 47.98 4.99
C HIS A 760 -26.28 47.23 5.85
N SER A 761 -26.00 45.97 6.20
CA SER A 761 -26.90 45.07 6.92
C SER A 761 -27.48 45.67 8.21
N LYS A 762 -28.80 45.52 8.39
CA LYS A 762 -29.53 45.85 9.62
C LYS A 762 -30.30 44.64 10.19
N GLU A 763 -30.08 43.48 9.58
CA GLU A 763 -30.70 42.20 9.86
C GLU A 763 -29.78 41.07 9.35
N GLY A 764 -29.99 39.85 9.83
CA GLY A 764 -29.17 38.68 9.50
C GLY A 764 -29.58 38.03 8.18
N PHE A 765 -28.73 37.12 7.71
CA PHE A 765 -29.03 36.21 6.63
C PHE A 765 -30.22 35.29 6.98
N GLN A 766 -30.97 34.89 5.95
CA GLN A 766 -32.04 33.92 6.05
C GLN A 766 -32.00 33.05 4.80
N GLY A 767 -31.98 31.72 4.96
CA GLY A 767 -31.66 30.79 3.88
C GLY A 767 -30.70 29.71 4.36
N CYS A 768 -29.97 29.09 3.45
CA CYS A 768 -29.00 28.05 3.76
C CYS A 768 -27.55 28.50 3.56
N LEU A 769 -26.66 27.99 4.38
CA LEU A 769 -25.22 27.92 4.12
C LEU A 769 -24.79 26.45 3.96
N ALA A 770 -23.71 26.21 3.24
CA ALA A 770 -23.09 24.89 3.05
C ALA A 770 -21.60 25.03 2.74
N SER A 771 -20.86 23.93 2.82
CA SER A 771 -19.44 23.81 2.42
C SER A 771 -18.53 24.89 3.03
N VAL A 772 -18.79 25.26 4.29
CA VAL A 772 -18.11 26.38 4.95
C VAL A 772 -16.68 25.98 5.33
N ASP A 773 -15.71 26.69 4.75
CA ASP A 773 -14.27 26.57 4.99
C ASP A 773 -13.75 27.88 5.56
N LEU A 774 -13.26 27.82 6.81
CA LEU A 774 -12.73 28.94 7.56
C LEU A 774 -11.20 28.84 7.64
N ASN A 775 -10.53 29.21 6.54
CA ASN A 775 -9.08 29.15 6.39
C ASN A 775 -8.48 27.76 6.71
N GLY A 776 -9.16 26.69 6.28
CA GLY A 776 -8.77 25.31 6.50
C GLY A 776 -9.67 24.55 7.47
N ARG A 777 -10.36 25.22 8.40
CA ARG A 777 -11.31 24.57 9.31
C ARG A 777 -12.66 24.37 8.62
N LEU A 778 -13.18 23.14 8.67
CA LEU A 778 -14.57 22.81 8.38
C LEU A 778 -15.34 22.71 9.72
N PRO A 779 -16.07 23.74 10.17
CA PRO A 779 -16.94 23.62 11.33
C PRO A 779 -18.28 22.95 10.96
N ASP A 780 -18.78 22.07 11.82
CA ASP A 780 -20.23 21.81 11.87
C ASP A 780 -20.89 23.04 12.50
N LEU A 781 -21.72 23.76 11.73
CA LEU A 781 -22.31 25.03 12.19
C LEU A 781 -23.30 24.87 13.37
N LEU A 782 -23.69 23.65 13.73
CA LEU A 782 -24.51 23.35 14.91
C LEU A 782 -23.66 22.79 16.05
N SER A 783 -22.71 21.89 15.76
CA SER A 783 -21.94 21.16 16.77
C SER A 783 -20.69 21.91 17.27
N ASP A 784 -20.05 22.73 16.42
CA ASP A 784 -18.92 23.60 16.82
C ASP A 784 -19.36 24.94 17.42
N ALA A 785 -20.68 25.20 17.50
CA ALA A 785 -21.25 26.49 17.87
C ALA A 785 -21.07 26.80 19.37
N LEU A 786 -20.32 27.88 19.67
CA LEU A 786 -20.18 28.43 21.02
C LEU A 786 -21.51 28.96 21.55
N THR A 787 -22.31 29.58 20.69
CA THR A 787 -23.72 29.91 20.95
C THR A 787 -24.55 29.70 19.69
N THR A 788 -25.82 29.32 19.85
CA THR A 788 -26.82 29.29 18.78
C THR A 788 -28.01 30.14 19.19
N MET A 789 -28.44 31.03 18.31
CA MET A 789 -29.55 31.96 18.52
C MET A 789 -30.58 31.84 17.39
N GLY A 790 -31.86 31.97 17.73
CA GLY A 790 -32.97 31.83 16.77
C GLY A 790 -33.27 30.37 16.42
N GLN A 791 -33.55 30.11 15.13
CA GLN A 791 -33.85 28.77 14.62
C GLN A 791 -32.88 28.42 13.49
N VAL A 792 -31.86 27.65 13.84
CA VAL A 792 -30.89 27.06 12.91
C VAL A 792 -31.12 25.53 12.89
N GLU A 793 -31.09 24.90 11.72
CA GLU A 793 -31.26 23.43 11.61
C GLU A 793 -30.48 22.80 10.44
N ARG A 794 -30.18 21.51 10.59
CA ARG A 794 -29.51 20.68 9.57
C ARG A 794 -30.40 20.52 8.33
N GLY A 795 -29.78 20.49 7.15
CA GLY A 795 -30.45 20.40 5.85
C GLY A 795 -30.74 21.76 5.21
N CYS A 796 -31.18 21.71 3.96
CA CYS A 796 -31.58 22.88 3.14
C CYS A 796 -32.86 22.62 2.31
N GLU A 797 -33.64 21.62 2.72
CA GLU A 797 -34.95 21.29 2.18
C GLU A 797 -36.01 21.75 3.20
N GLY A 798 -36.77 22.78 2.83
CA GLY A 798 -37.52 23.57 3.81
C GLY A 798 -38.65 22.81 4.49
N GLY A 799 -38.46 22.50 5.79
CA GLY A 799 -39.56 22.15 6.69
C GLY A 799 -40.22 20.80 6.46
N GLN A 800 -39.54 19.83 5.81
CA GLN A 800 -39.91 18.43 6.02
C GLN A 800 -39.62 18.01 7.48
N ARG A 801 -40.27 16.94 7.95
CA ARG A 801 -40.15 16.48 9.35
C ARG A 801 -38.68 16.20 9.69
N ARG A 802 -38.24 16.66 10.87
CA ARG A 802 -36.93 16.31 11.42
C ARG A 802 -36.84 14.81 11.64
N GLU A 803 -35.99 14.16 10.87
CA GLU A 803 -35.35 12.90 11.24
C GLU A 803 -33.86 13.24 11.35
N TRP A 804 -33.31 13.19 12.56
CA TRP A 804 -31.91 13.52 12.83
C TRP A 804 -31.09 12.24 12.69
N GLU A 805 -30.09 12.24 11.80
CA GLU A 805 -29.07 11.20 11.82
C GLU A 805 -28.40 11.20 13.20
N GLY A 806 -28.46 10.07 13.92
CA GLY A 806 -27.97 9.98 15.30
C GLY A 806 -29.03 9.85 16.41
N GLY A 807 -30.29 9.49 16.11
CA GLY A 807 -31.28 9.16 17.14
C GLY A 807 -32.30 8.10 16.74
N VAL A 808 -32.30 6.93 17.40
CA VAL A 808 -33.27 5.82 17.14
C VAL A 808 -34.62 6.09 17.84
N GLY A 809 -35.20 7.26 17.57
CA GLY A 809 -36.47 7.75 18.11
C GLY A 809 -37.66 7.37 17.23
N SER A 810 -38.71 6.79 17.82
CA SER A 810 -39.86 6.31 17.05
C SER A 810 -40.87 7.42 16.76
N SER A 811 -41.19 7.73 15.49
CA SER A 811 -42.58 7.87 14.98
C SER A 811 -42.70 8.49 13.57
N GLY A 812 -43.69 8.01 12.80
CA GLY A 812 -44.46 8.89 11.90
C GLY A 812 -43.80 9.33 10.59
N GLY A 813 -43.20 8.42 9.82
CA GLY A 813 -42.80 8.71 8.44
C GLY A 813 -43.99 9.11 7.56
N SER A 814 -43.98 10.34 7.05
CA SER A 814 -44.97 10.89 6.11
C SER A 814 -44.29 11.40 4.83
N GLY A 815 -43.49 10.52 4.21
CA GLY A 815 -42.93 10.73 2.88
C GLY A 815 -43.94 10.43 1.77
N SER A 816 -43.70 10.96 0.58
CA SER A 816 -44.60 10.78 -0.57
C SER A 816 -44.79 9.30 -0.93
N GLN A 817 -45.98 8.96 -1.43
CA GLN A 817 -46.22 7.72 -2.16
C GLN A 817 -45.17 7.58 -3.29
N GLY A 818 -44.46 6.45 -3.33
CA GLY A 818 -43.36 6.23 -4.28
C GLY A 818 -42.71 4.86 -4.16
N SER A 819 -42.00 4.60 -3.05
CA SER A 819 -41.33 3.32 -2.79
C SER A 819 -42.21 2.39 -1.94
N SER A 820 -42.85 1.42 -2.59
CA SER A 820 -43.40 0.26 -1.89
C SER A 820 -42.25 -0.56 -1.31
N GLY A 821 -42.37 -1.01 -0.06
CA GLY A 821 -41.39 -1.91 0.55
C GLY A 821 -41.32 -3.26 -0.17
N THR A 822 -40.27 -4.05 0.09
CA THR A 822 -40.13 -5.40 -0.48
C THR A 822 -41.36 -6.23 -0.16
N THR A 823 -42.08 -6.66 -1.21
CA THR A 823 -43.44 -7.20 -1.11
C THR A 823 -43.51 -8.61 -1.66
N TYR A 824 -44.13 -9.52 -0.91
CA TYR A 824 -44.41 -10.89 -1.31
C TYR A 824 -45.92 -11.12 -1.42
N ILE A 825 -46.33 -11.84 -2.46
CA ILE A 825 -47.69 -12.33 -2.67
C ILE A 825 -47.77 -13.78 -2.20
N PHE A 826 -48.71 -14.06 -1.30
CA PHE A 826 -49.00 -15.38 -0.76
C PHE A 826 -50.25 -15.95 -1.47
N GLY A 827 -50.06 -17.07 -2.17
CA GLY A 827 -51.07 -17.74 -3.00
C GLY A 827 -52.06 -18.61 -2.22
N ARG A 828 -53.05 -19.17 -2.94
CA ARG A 828 -54.10 -20.01 -2.34
C ARG A 828 -53.56 -21.32 -1.76
N ASP A 829 -52.55 -21.87 -2.40
CA ASP A 829 -51.88 -23.11 -1.99
C ASP A 829 -50.85 -22.86 -0.87
N GLY A 830 -50.86 -21.65 -0.29
CA GLY A 830 -50.13 -21.24 0.92
C GLY A 830 -48.62 -21.10 0.75
N GLY A 831 -48.03 -20.12 1.42
CA GLY A 831 -46.58 -19.88 1.41
C GLY A 831 -46.04 -19.63 2.81
N LEU A 832 -44.75 -19.95 2.99
CA LEU A 832 -44.02 -19.73 4.23
C LEU A 832 -42.67 -19.10 3.92
N ILE A 833 -42.32 -18.02 4.63
CA ILE A 833 -40.94 -17.52 4.67
C ILE A 833 -40.45 -17.71 6.10
N VAL A 834 -39.32 -18.41 6.28
CA VAL A 834 -38.72 -18.72 7.57
C VAL A 834 -37.32 -18.14 7.63
N TYR A 835 -37.09 -17.14 8.49
CA TYR A 835 -35.75 -16.79 8.95
C TYR A 835 -35.41 -17.62 10.19
N THR A 836 -34.18 -18.11 10.28
CA THR A 836 -33.68 -18.89 11.43
C THR A 836 -32.42 -18.24 12.00
N TRP A 837 -32.42 -17.86 13.28
CA TRP A 837 -31.19 -17.37 13.91
C TRP A 837 -30.14 -18.49 14.05
N PRO A 838 -28.86 -18.24 13.72
CA PRO A 838 -27.76 -19.14 14.06
C PRO A 838 -27.76 -19.45 15.57
N PRO A 839 -27.32 -20.65 16.01
CA PRO A 839 -27.48 -21.10 17.39
C PRO A 839 -26.94 -20.15 18.47
N ASN A 840 -25.87 -19.43 18.17
CA ASN A 840 -25.20 -18.51 19.11
C ASN A 840 -25.81 -17.09 19.10
N ASP A 841 -26.55 -16.74 18.05
CA ASP A 841 -26.99 -15.35 17.78
C ASP A 841 -28.47 -15.14 18.17
N ARG A 842 -29.06 -16.09 18.91
CA ARG A 842 -30.48 -16.12 19.29
C ARG A 842 -30.80 -15.04 20.32
N PRO A 843 -31.51 -13.95 19.96
CA PRO A 843 -31.72 -12.84 20.86
C PRO A 843 -32.67 -13.21 22.01
N SER A 844 -32.48 -12.54 23.15
CA SER A 844 -33.38 -12.61 24.31
C SER A 844 -33.75 -11.19 24.73
N THR A 845 -34.99 -10.77 24.49
CA THR A 845 -35.36 -9.34 24.47
C THR A 845 -36.29 -8.94 25.62
N ARG A 846 -36.01 -7.81 26.28
CA ARG A 846 -36.97 -7.17 27.20
C ARG A 846 -38.05 -6.36 26.49
N ALA A 847 -37.76 -5.89 25.28
CA ALA A 847 -38.67 -5.11 24.45
C ALA A 847 -38.57 -5.55 23.00
N ASP A 848 -39.69 -5.52 22.27
CA ASP A 848 -39.76 -5.88 20.85
C ASP A 848 -40.45 -4.77 20.05
N ARG A 849 -40.13 -4.67 18.76
CA ARG A 849 -40.80 -3.80 17.79
C ARG A 849 -41.04 -4.58 16.49
N LEU A 850 -42.31 -4.71 16.10
CA LEU A 850 -42.74 -5.35 14.86
C LEU A 850 -43.56 -4.36 14.02
N ALA A 851 -43.27 -4.25 12.72
CA ALA A 851 -44.11 -3.50 11.79
C ALA A 851 -44.23 -4.25 10.46
N VAL A 852 -45.42 -4.29 9.86
CA VAL A 852 -45.63 -4.90 8.53
C VAL A 852 -46.80 -4.26 7.80
N GLY A 853 -46.64 -4.05 6.50
CA GLY A 853 -47.74 -3.71 5.60
C GLY A 853 -48.40 -4.96 5.03
N PHE A 854 -49.72 -4.99 4.89
CA PHE A 854 -50.44 -6.15 4.37
C PHE A 854 -51.71 -5.77 3.61
N SER A 855 -52.17 -6.66 2.73
CA SER A 855 -53.50 -6.59 2.12
C SER A 855 -54.11 -8.00 1.99
N THR A 856 -55.36 -8.17 2.41
CA THR A 856 -56.07 -9.46 2.32
C THR A 856 -57.60 -9.30 2.36
N GLN A 857 -58.31 -10.36 2.00
CA GLN A 857 -59.75 -10.53 2.17
C GLN A 857 -60.11 -11.62 3.22
N GLN A 858 -59.10 -12.25 3.83
CA GLN A 858 -59.30 -13.32 4.82
C GLN A 858 -59.76 -12.77 6.17
N LYS A 859 -60.75 -13.44 6.79
CA LYS A 859 -61.20 -13.10 8.14
C LYS A 859 -60.34 -13.68 9.26
N ASP A 860 -59.64 -14.79 9.01
CA ASP A 860 -58.79 -15.44 10.01
C ASP A 860 -57.51 -15.97 9.32
N ALA A 861 -56.32 -15.49 9.72
CA ALA A 861 -55.02 -15.89 9.17
C ALA A 861 -53.85 -15.47 10.09
N VAL A 862 -52.76 -16.25 10.12
CA VAL A 862 -51.51 -15.85 10.83
C VAL A 862 -50.55 -15.18 9.85
N LEU A 863 -50.10 -13.96 10.15
CA LEU A 863 -49.23 -13.16 9.27
C LEU A 863 -47.75 -13.39 9.60
N VAL A 864 -47.38 -13.25 10.88
CA VAL A 864 -46.02 -13.40 11.38
C VAL A 864 -46.05 -14.11 12.74
N ARG A 865 -45.16 -15.07 12.94
CA ARG A 865 -44.93 -15.77 14.21
C ARG A 865 -43.43 -15.81 14.51
N VAL A 866 -43.05 -15.52 15.74
CA VAL A 866 -41.69 -15.68 16.28
C VAL A 866 -41.76 -16.72 17.39
N ASP A 867 -40.89 -17.74 17.33
CA ASP A 867 -40.84 -18.84 18.29
C ASP A 867 -39.51 -18.86 19.06
N SER A 868 -39.56 -19.18 20.36
CA SER A 868 -38.38 -19.42 21.21
C SER A 868 -37.69 -20.77 20.94
N SER A 869 -36.63 -21.06 21.68
CA SER A 869 -35.98 -22.37 21.70
C SER A 869 -36.91 -23.44 22.30
N SER A 870 -36.81 -24.67 21.78
CA SER A 870 -37.64 -25.80 22.17
C SER A 870 -37.65 -26.03 23.69
N GLY A 871 -38.83 -25.93 24.30
CA GLY A 871 -39.02 -26.12 25.74
C GLY A 871 -39.11 -24.82 26.57
N LEU A 872 -38.88 -23.64 26.00
CA LEU A 872 -39.06 -22.36 26.70
C LEU A 872 -40.51 -21.87 26.67
N GLY A 873 -41.20 -22.01 25.53
CA GLY A 873 -42.63 -21.70 25.40
C GLY A 873 -42.96 -20.25 25.05
N ASP A 874 -42.01 -19.32 25.16
CA ASP A 874 -42.19 -17.94 24.73
C ASP A 874 -42.45 -17.84 23.22
N TYR A 875 -43.35 -16.95 22.81
CA TYR A 875 -43.66 -16.70 21.40
C TYR A 875 -44.30 -15.33 21.18
N LEU A 876 -44.31 -14.86 19.93
CA LEU A 876 -45.03 -13.65 19.50
C LEU A 876 -45.72 -13.93 18.17
N GLN A 877 -47.04 -13.73 18.08
CA GLN A 877 -47.85 -14.02 16.90
C GLN A 877 -48.76 -12.85 16.52
N LEU A 878 -48.58 -12.33 15.32
CA LEU A 878 -49.46 -11.38 14.64
C LEU A 878 -50.46 -12.15 13.75
N GLN A 879 -51.75 -11.96 13.99
CA GLN A 879 -52.82 -12.64 13.27
C GLN A 879 -54.00 -11.72 12.97
N ILE A 880 -54.74 -12.02 11.90
CA ILE A 880 -56.10 -11.52 11.70
C ILE A 880 -57.07 -12.55 12.29
N GLU A 881 -58.09 -12.08 13.00
CA GLU A 881 -59.15 -12.91 13.57
C GLU A 881 -60.49 -12.18 13.46
N LYS A 882 -61.53 -12.86 12.94
CA LYS A 882 -62.86 -12.30 12.64
C LYS A 882 -62.85 -11.05 11.73
N GLY A 883 -61.72 -10.73 11.11
CA GLY A 883 -61.47 -9.53 10.30
C GLY A 883 -60.71 -8.39 11.00
N ASN A 884 -60.46 -8.52 12.31
CA ASN A 884 -59.67 -7.58 13.12
C ASN A 884 -58.19 -8.02 13.15
N ILE A 885 -57.25 -7.11 13.39
CA ILE A 885 -55.83 -7.46 13.61
C ILE A 885 -55.56 -7.60 15.12
N ARG A 886 -54.91 -8.70 15.50
CA ARG A 886 -54.63 -9.11 16.88
C ARG A 886 -53.17 -9.54 17.02
N VAL A 887 -52.54 -9.18 18.14
CA VAL A 887 -51.25 -9.75 18.55
C VAL A 887 -51.44 -10.55 19.83
N VAL A 888 -50.87 -11.75 19.83
CA VAL A 888 -50.80 -12.68 20.95
C VAL A 888 -49.33 -12.93 21.25
N PHE A 889 -48.90 -12.84 22.51
CA PHE A 889 -47.52 -13.15 22.87
C PHE A 889 -47.42 -13.75 24.27
N ASN A 890 -46.38 -14.55 24.49
CA ASN A 890 -46.03 -15.11 25.79
C ASN A 890 -44.52 -14.94 26.05
N VAL A 891 -44.17 -14.63 27.30
CA VAL A 891 -42.81 -14.36 27.79
C VAL A 891 -42.58 -15.04 29.16
N GLY A 892 -43.19 -16.21 29.36
CA GLY A 892 -43.08 -17.06 30.55
C GLY A 892 -44.24 -16.97 31.53
N THR A 893 -45.40 -16.46 31.11
CA THR A 893 -46.62 -16.32 31.94
C THR A 893 -47.87 -16.80 31.18
N ASP A 894 -49.03 -16.19 31.40
CA ASP A 894 -50.20 -16.35 30.53
C ASP A 894 -50.00 -15.61 29.19
N ASP A 895 -50.76 -16.01 28.16
CA ASP A 895 -50.78 -15.34 26.86
C ASP A 895 -51.38 -13.92 26.96
N ILE A 896 -50.58 -12.92 26.59
CA ILE A 896 -50.97 -11.51 26.59
C ILE A 896 -51.51 -11.14 25.20
N ASN A 897 -52.60 -10.39 25.20
CA ASN A 897 -53.47 -10.18 24.05
C ASN A 897 -53.80 -8.71 23.84
N ILE A 898 -53.70 -8.23 22.60
CA ILE A 898 -54.08 -6.88 22.16
C ILE A 898 -54.68 -6.94 20.75
N GLU A 899 -55.80 -6.26 20.52
CA GLU A 899 -56.61 -6.34 19.28
C GLU A 899 -57.16 -4.96 18.92
N GLU A 900 -57.12 -4.61 17.62
CA GLU A 900 -57.81 -3.44 17.07
C GLU A 900 -59.20 -3.83 16.58
N THR A 901 -60.23 -3.41 17.30
CA THR A 901 -61.64 -3.79 17.08
C THR A 901 -62.47 -2.71 16.37
N SER A 902 -61.93 -1.51 16.17
CA SER A 902 -62.63 -0.39 15.54
C SER A 902 -62.58 -0.42 14.00
N LYS A 903 -61.69 -1.25 13.42
CA LYS A 903 -61.46 -1.30 11.97
C LYS A 903 -61.19 -2.73 11.49
N PHE A 904 -62.08 -3.22 10.62
CA PHE A 904 -61.84 -4.42 9.82
C PHE A 904 -60.70 -4.17 8.81
N VAL A 905 -59.73 -5.08 8.76
CA VAL A 905 -58.54 -5.03 7.89
C VAL A 905 -58.59 -6.05 6.74
N ASN A 906 -59.71 -6.76 6.60
CA ASN A 906 -59.93 -7.79 5.57
C ASN A 906 -60.71 -7.28 4.34
N ASP A 907 -60.60 -5.99 4.01
CA ASP A 907 -61.39 -5.35 2.94
C ASP A 907 -60.69 -5.39 1.56
N GLY A 908 -59.51 -5.98 1.47
CA GLY A 908 -58.69 -6.07 0.26
C GLY A 908 -57.80 -4.85 -0.01
N LYS A 909 -57.85 -3.79 0.80
CA LYS A 909 -56.92 -2.65 0.71
C LYS A 909 -55.61 -2.93 1.46
N TYR A 910 -54.67 -1.99 1.34
CA TYR A 910 -53.39 -2.01 2.03
C TYR A 910 -53.50 -1.35 3.40
N HIS A 911 -53.01 -2.04 4.43
CA HIS A 911 -52.93 -1.60 5.82
C HIS A 911 -51.49 -1.73 6.33
N ILE A 912 -51.12 -0.94 7.34
CA ILE A 912 -49.88 -1.08 8.09
C ILE A 912 -50.22 -1.32 9.57
N VAL A 913 -49.71 -2.41 10.14
CA VAL A 913 -49.76 -2.64 11.60
C VAL A 913 -48.39 -2.38 12.21
N ARG A 914 -48.38 -1.73 13.38
CA ARG A 914 -47.20 -1.47 14.22
C ARG A 914 -47.50 -2.00 15.61
N PHE A 915 -46.58 -2.79 16.15
CA PHE A 915 -46.67 -3.39 17.48
C PHE A 915 -45.37 -3.13 18.24
N THR A 916 -45.47 -2.78 19.53
CA THR A 916 -44.31 -2.77 20.42
C THR A 916 -44.61 -3.49 21.73
N ARG A 917 -43.59 -4.09 22.34
CA ARG A 917 -43.64 -4.73 23.65
C ARG A 917 -42.56 -4.13 24.56
N SER A 918 -42.85 -4.01 25.85
CA SER A 918 -41.85 -3.79 26.91
C SER A 918 -42.27 -4.57 28.16
N GLY A 919 -41.57 -5.68 28.43
CA GLY A 919 -42.01 -6.65 29.42
C GLY A 919 -43.33 -7.31 29.03
N GLY A 920 -44.32 -7.31 29.93
CA GLY A 920 -45.70 -7.69 29.63
C GLY A 920 -46.57 -6.55 29.05
N ASN A 921 -46.07 -5.32 29.06
CA ASN A 921 -46.80 -4.19 28.45
C ASN A 921 -46.65 -4.23 26.94
N ALA A 922 -47.71 -3.87 26.21
CA ALA A 922 -47.66 -3.81 24.75
C ALA A 922 -48.51 -2.67 24.19
N THR A 923 -48.16 -2.24 22.98
CA THR A 923 -48.95 -1.28 22.19
C THR A 923 -49.19 -1.80 20.77
N LEU A 924 -50.33 -1.41 20.19
CA LEU A 924 -50.77 -1.79 18.85
C LEU A 924 -51.34 -0.56 18.15
N GLN A 925 -50.95 -0.34 16.89
CA GLN A 925 -51.49 0.71 16.03
C GLN A 925 -51.75 0.16 14.63
N VAL A 926 -52.84 0.59 14.00
CA VAL A 926 -53.19 0.25 12.62
C VAL A 926 -53.37 1.53 11.81
N ASP A 927 -52.67 1.64 10.68
CA ASP A 927 -52.62 2.82 9.82
C ASP A 927 -52.31 4.10 10.62
N ASP A 928 -53.27 5.03 10.70
CA ASP A 928 -53.19 6.29 11.44
C ASP A 928 -54.21 6.35 12.60
N LEU A 929 -54.73 5.19 13.05
CA LEU A 929 -55.60 5.11 14.22
C LEU A 929 -54.83 5.47 15.52
N PRO A 930 -55.56 5.82 16.61
CA PRO A 930 -54.96 5.94 17.94
C PRO A 930 -54.22 4.67 18.36
N VAL A 931 -53.18 4.83 19.19
CA VAL A 931 -52.44 3.69 19.74
C VAL A 931 -53.28 3.03 20.83
N ILE A 932 -53.50 1.72 20.69
CA ILE A 932 -54.06 0.87 21.76
C ILE A 932 -52.91 0.45 22.68
N GLU A 933 -53.12 0.53 23.99
CA GLU A 933 -52.14 0.14 25.01
C GLU A 933 -52.70 -0.97 25.90
N ARG A 934 -51.86 -1.94 26.25
CA ARG A 934 -52.21 -3.08 27.11
C ARG A 934 -51.22 -3.19 28.27
N TYR A 935 -51.73 -3.00 29.48
CA TYR A 935 -51.02 -3.15 30.74
C TYR A 935 -51.66 -4.31 31.53
N PRO A 936 -51.08 -5.53 31.53
CA PRO A 936 -51.64 -6.66 32.26
C PRO A 936 -51.24 -6.61 33.75
N THR A 937 -52.22 -6.81 34.63
CA THR A 937 -52.00 -6.89 36.08
C THR A 937 -51.54 -8.29 36.49
N GLY A 938 -50.44 -8.38 37.24
CA GLY A 938 -49.88 -9.67 37.69
C GLY A 938 -50.81 -10.46 38.61
N ASN A 939 -50.73 -11.79 38.51
CA ASN A 939 -51.41 -12.75 39.38
C ASN A 939 -50.37 -13.52 40.21
N ILE A 940 -50.72 -13.94 41.44
CA ILE A 940 -49.73 -14.45 42.41
C ILE A 940 -49.53 -15.97 42.27
N ASP A 941 -48.33 -16.39 41.89
CA ASP A 941 -47.89 -17.78 41.67
C ASP A 941 -47.72 -18.55 43.00
N ASN A 942 -48.84 -18.86 43.66
CA ASN A 942 -48.88 -19.36 45.04
C ASN A 942 -48.22 -20.73 45.25
N GLU A 943 -48.09 -21.58 44.22
CA GLU A 943 -47.46 -22.90 44.36
C GLU A 943 -45.96 -22.78 44.64
N ARG A 944 -45.27 -21.87 43.94
CA ARG A 944 -43.85 -21.57 44.23
C ARG A 944 -43.66 -20.99 45.63
N LEU A 945 -44.62 -20.19 46.11
CA LEU A 945 -44.61 -19.62 47.46
C LEU A 945 -44.61 -20.71 48.55
N ALA A 946 -45.37 -21.79 48.34
CA ALA A 946 -45.43 -22.93 49.25
C ALA A 946 -44.11 -23.72 49.30
N ILE A 947 -43.50 -23.97 48.14
CA ILE A 947 -42.23 -24.71 48.04
C ILE A 947 -41.07 -23.92 48.68
N ALA A 948 -41.02 -22.61 48.47
CA ALA A 948 -40.00 -21.75 49.08
C ALA A 948 -40.08 -21.74 50.63
N ARG A 949 -41.29 -21.67 51.18
CA ARG A 949 -41.53 -21.61 52.63
C ARG A 949 -41.10 -22.87 53.40
N GLN A 950 -40.98 -24.03 52.74
CA GLN A 950 -40.51 -25.26 53.39
C GLN A 950 -38.99 -25.37 53.57
N ARG A 951 -38.19 -24.47 52.96
CA ARG A 951 -36.71 -24.56 52.96
C ARG A 951 -35.97 -23.45 53.71
N ILE A 952 -36.68 -22.50 54.33
CA ILE A 952 -36.08 -21.28 54.92
C ILE A 952 -36.33 -21.22 56.44
N PRO A 953 -35.31 -21.02 57.29
CA PRO A 953 -35.49 -20.88 58.73
C PRO A 953 -36.34 -19.66 59.13
N TYR A 954 -37.15 -19.82 60.17
CA TYR A 954 -38.19 -18.88 60.65
C TYR A 954 -37.73 -17.43 60.93
N ARG A 955 -36.42 -17.15 60.98
CA ARG A 955 -35.85 -15.81 61.24
C ARG A 955 -35.74 -14.93 59.99
N LEU A 956 -35.88 -15.46 58.78
CA LEU A 956 -35.77 -14.70 57.52
C LEU A 956 -37.11 -14.43 56.82
N GLY A 957 -38.21 -15.04 57.29
CA GLY A 957 -39.50 -15.05 56.58
C GLY A 957 -40.02 -13.68 56.14
N ARG A 958 -39.91 -12.64 56.99
CA ARG A 958 -40.48 -11.31 56.70
C ARG A 958 -39.80 -10.60 55.52
N VAL A 959 -38.48 -10.68 55.43
CA VAL A 959 -37.69 -10.08 54.32
C VAL A 959 -37.92 -10.86 53.03
N VAL A 960 -38.11 -12.18 53.13
CA VAL A 960 -38.42 -13.03 51.98
C VAL A 960 -39.86 -12.79 51.49
N ASP A 961 -40.83 -12.59 52.37
CA ASP A 961 -42.21 -12.21 51.99
C ASP A 961 -42.23 -10.82 51.32
N GLU A 962 -41.50 -9.82 51.82
CA GLU A 962 -41.37 -8.50 51.15
C GLU A 962 -40.66 -8.59 49.79
N TRP A 963 -39.60 -9.40 49.68
CA TRP A 963 -38.89 -9.62 48.40
C TRP A 963 -39.77 -10.37 47.38
N LEU A 964 -40.55 -11.37 47.81
CA LEU A 964 -41.50 -12.07 46.96
C LEU A 964 -42.67 -11.18 46.53
N LEU A 965 -43.08 -10.21 47.35
CA LEU A 965 -44.09 -9.21 46.98
C LEU A 965 -43.58 -8.23 45.90
N ASP A 966 -42.34 -7.71 45.98
CA ASP A 966 -41.75 -6.92 44.87
C ASP A 966 -41.53 -7.75 43.60
N LYS A 967 -41.28 -9.06 43.76
CA LYS A 967 -41.12 -10.02 42.65
C LYS A 967 -42.44 -10.65 42.16
N GLY A 968 -43.60 -10.17 42.61
CA GLY A 968 -44.92 -10.48 42.02
C GLY A 968 -45.15 -9.86 40.63
N ARG A 969 -44.10 -9.67 39.83
CA ARG A 969 -44.12 -9.05 38.50
C ARG A 969 -44.08 -10.12 37.43
N GLN A 970 -44.78 -9.89 36.31
CA GLN A 970 -44.71 -10.75 35.14
C GLN A 970 -43.26 -10.92 34.66
N LEU A 971 -42.94 -12.07 34.08
CA LEU A 971 -41.68 -12.24 33.36
C LEU A 971 -41.67 -11.29 32.15
N THR A 972 -40.48 -10.75 31.83
CA THR A 972 -40.33 -9.60 30.93
C THR A 972 -39.49 -9.88 29.69
N ILE A 973 -38.88 -11.05 29.60
CA ILE A 973 -37.91 -11.41 28.57
C ILE A 973 -38.55 -12.44 27.63
N PHE A 974 -38.53 -12.19 26.33
CA PHE A 974 -38.78 -13.20 25.31
C PHE A 974 -37.46 -13.91 25.05
N ASN A 975 -37.29 -15.14 25.54
CA ASN A 975 -36.00 -15.81 25.64
C ASN A 975 -35.66 -16.62 24.38
N SER A 976 -34.40 -16.53 23.95
CA SER A 976 -33.75 -17.35 22.92
C SER A 976 -34.62 -17.58 21.67
N GLN A 977 -34.93 -16.50 20.96
CA GLN A 977 -35.73 -16.53 19.72
C GLN A 977 -35.00 -17.34 18.64
N THR A 978 -35.71 -18.27 17.97
CA THR A 978 -35.11 -19.22 17.01
C THR A 978 -35.53 -19.01 15.57
N THR A 979 -36.79 -18.65 15.33
CA THR A 979 -37.32 -18.48 13.97
C THR A 979 -38.32 -17.33 13.88
N ILE A 980 -38.35 -16.67 12.73
CA ILE A 980 -39.43 -15.78 12.30
C ILE A 980 -40.10 -16.46 11.11
N LYS A 981 -41.37 -16.84 11.28
CA LYS A 981 -42.20 -17.53 10.28
C LYS A 981 -43.27 -16.57 9.76
N ILE A 982 -43.40 -16.46 8.44
CA ILE A 982 -44.21 -15.45 7.76
C ILE A 982 -45.14 -16.16 6.77
N GLY A 983 -46.44 -15.86 6.80
CA GLY A 983 -47.44 -16.48 5.93
C GLY A 983 -48.28 -17.61 6.56
N GLY A 984 -47.95 -18.03 7.79
CA GLY A 984 -48.85 -18.85 8.62
C GLY A 984 -49.16 -20.27 8.11
N TRP A 985 -48.34 -20.83 7.22
CA TRP A 985 -48.48 -22.20 6.70
C TRP A 985 -47.77 -23.21 7.62
N GLU A 986 -48.49 -23.74 8.60
CA GLU A 986 -48.07 -24.86 9.47
C GLU A 986 -49.20 -25.90 9.59
N ARG A 987 -48.90 -27.09 10.15
CA ARG A 987 -49.88 -28.17 10.31
C ARG A 987 -50.94 -27.84 11.38
N GLY A 988 -52.01 -27.17 10.96
CA GLY A 988 -53.19 -26.88 11.78
C GLY A 988 -53.64 -25.42 11.75
N SER A 989 -52.83 -24.52 11.19
CA SER A 989 -53.18 -23.10 11.01
C SER A 989 -53.93 -22.85 9.70
N ARG A 990 -54.55 -21.66 9.58
CA ARG A 990 -55.01 -21.14 8.30
C ARG A 990 -53.90 -20.27 7.69
N PRO A 991 -53.38 -20.60 6.49
CA PRO A 991 -52.33 -19.82 5.87
C PRO A 991 -52.84 -18.46 5.40
N PHE A 992 -51.96 -17.47 5.45
CA PHE A 992 -52.22 -16.15 4.89
C PHE A 992 -52.24 -16.21 3.36
N GLN A 993 -53.23 -15.54 2.78
CA GLN A 993 -53.39 -15.32 1.35
C GLN A 993 -53.62 -13.83 1.12
N GLY A 994 -52.75 -13.19 0.34
CA GLY A 994 -52.73 -11.73 0.23
C GLY A 994 -51.34 -11.22 -0.12
N GLN A 995 -51.03 -9.99 0.28
CA GLN A 995 -49.71 -9.39 0.16
C GLN A 995 -49.15 -9.06 1.54
N LEU A 996 -47.84 -9.26 1.75
CA LEU A 996 -47.08 -8.74 2.89
C LEU A 996 -45.92 -7.89 2.36
N SER A 997 -45.68 -6.74 2.96
CA SER A 997 -44.72 -5.73 2.52
C SER A 997 -43.94 -5.15 3.68
N GLY A 998 -42.63 -4.93 3.49
CA GLY A 998 -41.80 -4.13 4.39
C GLY A 998 -41.75 -4.62 5.84
N LEU A 999 -41.83 -5.94 6.08
CA LEU A 999 -41.74 -6.52 7.42
C LEU A 999 -40.42 -6.13 8.10
N TYR A 1000 -40.56 -5.50 9.27
CA TYR A 1000 -39.50 -5.17 10.20
C TYR A 1000 -39.74 -5.88 11.54
N TYR A 1001 -38.71 -6.51 12.09
CA TYR A 1001 -38.72 -7.07 13.45
C TYR A 1001 -37.36 -6.86 14.12
N ASN A 1002 -37.32 -6.07 15.21
CA ASN A 1002 -36.11 -5.84 16.02
C ASN A 1002 -34.83 -5.48 15.23
N GLY A 1003 -34.96 -4.76 14.11
CA GLY A 1003 -33.86 -4.40 13.20
C GLY A 1003 -33.86 -5.18 11.90
N LEU A 1004 -34.31 -6.44 11.91
CA LEU A 1004 -34.32 -7.33 10.74
C LEU A 1004 -35.42 -6.93 9.74
N LYS A 1005 -35.04 -6.72 8.48
CA LYS A 1005 -35.95 -6.49 7.35
C LYS A 1005 -36.19 -7.81 6.60
N VAL A 1006 -36.92 -8.74 7.21
CA VAL A 1006 -36.89 -10.16 6.80
C VAL A 1006 -37.32 -10.40 5.34
N LEU A 1007 -38.25 -9.59 4.79
CA LEU A 1007 -38.64 -9.70 3.38
C LEU A 1007 -37.57 -9.18 2.40
N ASN A 1008 -36.70 -8.26 2.81
CA ASN A 1008 -35.50 -7.87 2.04
C ASN A 1008 -34.52 -9.04 2.00
N MET A 1009 -34.17 -9.58 3.17
CA MET A 1009 -33.25 -10.72 3.31
C MET A 1009 -33.72 -11.94 2.48
N ALA A 1010 -35.04 -12.17 2.40
CA ALA A 1010 -35.65 -13.19 1.53
C ALA A 1010 -35.43 -12.92 0.03
N ALA A 1011 -35.55 -11.66 -0.42
CA ALA A 1011 -35.34 -11.28 -1.82
C ALA A 1011 -33.86 -11.16 -2.21
N GLU A 1012 -33.00 -10.88 -1.24
CA GLU A 1012 -31.54 -10.76 -1.39
C GLU A 1012 -30.81 -12.12 -1.30
N GLY A 1013 -31.53 -13.19 -0.91
CA GLY A 1013 -31.01 -14.57 -0.90
C GLY A 1013 -30.21 -14.94 0.35
N ASP A 1014 -30.52 -14.34 1.51
CA ASP A 1014 -29.84 -14.60 2.78
C ASP A 1014 -29.85 -16.11 3.15
N PRO A 1015 -28.70 -16.72 3.49
CA PRO A 1015 -28.59 -18.17 3.73
C PRO A 1015 -29.38 -18.67 4.95
N ASN A 1016 -29.82 -17.77 5.84
CA ASN A 1016 -30.64 -18.06 7.01
C ASN A 1016 -32.15 -17.96 6.72
N VAL A 1017 -32.53 -17.48 5.54
CA VAL A 1017 -33.93 -17.38 5.08
C VAL A 1017 -34.26 -18.53 4.13
N ARG A 1018 -35.46 -19.11 4.31
CA ARG A 1018 -36.04 -20.11 3.41
C ARG A 1018 -37.42 -19.65 2.95
N VAL A 1019 -37.71 -19.80 1.66
CA VAL A 1019 -39.00 -19.51 1.05
C VAL A 1019 -39.59 -20.84 0.58
N GLU A 1020 -40.77 -21.21 1.07
CA GLU A 1020 -41.44 -22.48 0.80
C GLU A 1020 -42.89 -22.23 0.36
N GLY A 1021 -43.41 -23.10 -0.52
CA GLY A 1021 -44.77 -23.01 -1.04
C GLY A 1021 -45.01 -21.80 -1.96
N SER A 1022 -46.25 -21.34 -2.01
CA SER A 1022 -46.75 -20.27 -2.87
C SER A 1022 -46.50 -18.86 -2.31
N ALA A 1023 -45.25 -18.55 -1.93
CA ALA A 1023 -44.80 -17.18 -1.66
C ALA A 1023 -43.93 -16.70 -2.84
N ARG A 1024 -44.30 -15.58 -3.49
CA ARG A 1024 -43.55 -15.02 -4.62
C ARG A 1024 -43.29 -13.52 -4.47
N LEU A 1025 -42.14 -13.05 -4.96
CA LEU A 1025 -41.77 -11.63 -4.94
C LEU A 1025 -42.65 -10.82 -5.90
N VAL A 1026 -42.92 -9.55 -5.57
CA VAL A 1026 -43.54 -8.59 -6.47
C VAL A 1026 -42.46 -7.92 -7.33
N GLY A 1027 -42.24 -8.49 -8.50
CA GLY A 1027 -41.25 -8.03 -9.49
C GLY A 1027 -40.98 -9.10 -10.54
N ASP A 1028 -41.00 -10.38 -10.13
CA ASP A 1028 -40.77 -11.51 -11.01
C ASP A 1028 -41.86 -11.68 -12.07
N LEU A 1029 -41.43 -11.64 -13.33
CA LEU A 1029 -42.23 -12.08 -14.47
C LEU A 1029 -42.30 -13.62 -14.49
N PRO A 1030 -43.48 -14.23 -14.70
CA PRO A 1030 -43.58 -15.67 -14.84
C PRO A 1030 -42.87 -16.12 -16.12
N SER A 1031 -41.90 -17.03 -15.99
CA SER A 1031 -41.10 -17.58 -17.08
C SER A 1031 -41.90 -18.58 -17.93
N SER A 1032 -42.83 -18.06 -18.75
CA SER A 1032 -43.64 -18.87 -19.67
C SER A 1032 -42.79 -19.42 -20.82
N SER A 1033 -42.37 -20.69 -20.71
CA SER A 1033 -41.65 -21.45 -21.73
C SER A 1033 -42.55 -21.86 -22.91
N ILE A 1034 -43.01 -20.88 -23.68
CA ILE A 1034 -43.80 -21.10 -24.91
C ILE A 1034 -42.85 -21.43 -26.07
N THR A 1035 -42.83 -22.70 -26.46
CA THR A 1035 -42.12 -23.18 -27.66
C THR A 1035 -42.80 -22.68 -28.95
N PRO A 1036 -42.07 -22.05 -29.88
CA PRO A 1036 -42.56 -21.86 -31.24
C PRO A 1036 -42.37 -23.16 -32.05
N GLN A 1037 -43.46 -23.91 -32.28
CA GLN A 1037 -43.50 -24.89 -33.38
C GLN A 1037 -43.81 -24.17 -34.71
N SER A 1038 -43.38 -24.78 -35.81
CA SER A 1038 -43.31 -24.15 -37.13
C SER A 1038 -44.54 -24.39 -38.01
N SER A 1039 -44.75 -23.48 -38.96
CA SER A 1039 -45.52 -23.71 -40.20
C SER A 1039 -44.77 -23.03 -41.35
N ALA A 1040 -44.77 -23.63 -42.55
CA ALA A 1040 -43.75 -23.37 -43.56
C ALA A 1040 -44.29 -23.00 -44.95
N SER A 1041 -43.67 -21.98 -45.58
CA SER A 1041 -43.68 -21.68 -47.02
C SER A 1041 -42.83 -20.42 -47.29
N ALA A 1042 -42.06 -20.24 -48.38
CA ALA A 1042 -41.55 -21.18 -49.40
C ALA A 1042 -40.43 -20.48 -50.21
N THR A 1043 -39.55 -21.26 -50.88
CA THR A 1043 -38.46 -20.82 -51.80
C THR A 1043 -37.31 -19.99 -51.18
N GLY A 1044 -36.04 -20.12 -51.61
CA GLY A 1044 -35.45 -21.05 -52.60
C GLY A 1044 -33.91 -20.92 -52.68
N ASN A 1045 -33.25 -21.95 -53.25
CA ASN A 1045 -31.78 -22.15 -53.39
C ASN A 1045 -31.02 -22.34 -52.04
N ARG A 1046 -30.21 -23.38 -51.79
CA ARG A 1046 -29.09 -24.03 -52.53
C ARG A 1046 -27.86 -23.12 -52.70
N SER A 1047 -26.62 -23.55 -52.39
CA SER A 1047 -26.10 -24.93 -52.15
C SER A 1047 -24.81 -24.97 -51.33
N GLU A 1048 -24.67 -26.02 -50.49
CA GLU A 1048 -23.43 -26.78 -50.17
C GLU A 1048 -22.25 -26.03 -49.47
N THR A 1049 -21.39 -26.65 -48.64
CA THR A 1049 -21.09 -28.08 -48.35
C THR A 1049 -21.06 -28.42 -46.83
N SER A 1050 -20.99 -29.72 -46.52
CA SER A 1050 -20.80 -30.36 -45.19
C SER A 1050 -19.99 -31.67 -45.43
N PRO A 1051 -19.67 -32.58 -44.46
CA PRO A 1051 -20.04 -32.69 -43.04
C PRO A 1051 -18.75 -32.78 -42.14
N SER A 1052 -18.48 -33.64 -41.13
CA SER A 1052 -19.13 -34.82 -40.52
C SER A 1052 -18.45 -35.29 -39.21
N LEU A 1053 -19.25 -35.62 -38.18
CA LEU A 1053 -19.18 -36.84 -37.31
C LEU A 1053 -17.91 -37.06 -36.42
N THR A 1054 -17.91 -37.75 -35.25
CA THR A 1054 -18.93 -38.53 -34.50
C THR A 1054 -18.53 -38.72 -33.02
N ASP A 1055 -19.49 -39.14 -32.17
CA ASP A 1055 -19.39 -39.92 -30.90
C ASP A 1055 -18.53 -39.38 -29.71
N ILE A 1056 -18.95 -39.33 -28.43
CA ILE A 1056 -19.79 -40.18 -27.54
C ILE A 1056 -19.06 -41.42 -26.96
N THR A 1057 -18.56 -41.31 -25.71
CA THR A 1057 -18.60 -42.28 -24.58
C THR A 1057 -17.65 -41.79 -23.44
N THR A 1058 -18.12 -41.24 -22.32
CA THR A 1058 -18.64 -41.87 -21.06
C THR A 1058 -17.60 -42.51 -20.10
N THR A 1059 -17.53 -41.91 -18.90
CA THR A 1059 -17.42 -42.54 -17.55
C THR A 1059 -16.29 -43.51 -17.18
N THR A 1060 -15.60 -43.21 -16.06
CA THR A 1060 -15.57 -43.98 -14.78
C THR A 1060 -15.04 -43.03 -13.68
N ALA A 1061 -15.56 -42.89 -12.45
CA ALA A 1061 -16.06 -43.83 -11.42
C ALA A 1061 -14.93 -44.52 -10.60
N SER A 1062 -15.03 -44.81 -9.29
CA SER A 1062 -15.97 -44.42 -8.22
C SER A 1062 -15.62 -45.09 -6.87
N ASN A 1063 -16.06 -44.53 -5.71
CA ASN A 1063 -16.32 -45.22 -4.42
C ASN A 1063 -15.11 -45.92 -3.71
N ARG A 1064 -15.05 -46.14 -2.38
CA ARG A 1064 -16.05 -46.73 -1.45
C ARG A 1064 -15.76 -46.44 0.05
N GLN A 1065 -16.82 -46.52 0.87
CA GLN A 1065 -16.99 -47.23 2.18
C GLN A 1065 -15.74 -47.56 3.05
N GLY A 1066 -15.72 -47.44 4.39
CA GLY A 1066 -16.71 -46.94 5.37
C GLY A 1066 -16.69 -47.67 6.75
N LYS A 1067 -17.48 -47.16 7.72
CA LYS A 1067 -18.02 -47.85 8.95
C LYS A 1067 -17.25 -47.79 10.32
N GLN A 1068 -17.78 -46.92 11.21
CA GLN A 1068 -18.05 -47.04 12.68
C GLN A 1068 -17.02 -47.55 13.72
N THR A 1069 -16.86 -46.76 14.81
CA THR A 1069 -16.86 -47.23 16.22
C THR A 1069 -17.46 -46.15 17.16
N THR A 1070 -17.64 -46.42 18.47
CA THR A 1070 -18.60 -45.72 19.36
C THR A 1070 -18.04 -45.23 20.72
N THR A 1071 -18.39 -44.01 21.14
CA THR A 1071 -18.40 -43.43 22.53
C THR A 1071 -19.01 -42.02 22.44
N SER A 1072 -19.58 -41.37 23.47
CA SER A 1072 -20.17 -41.77 24.78
C SER A 1072 -20.99 -40.57 25.31
N GLN A 1073 -21.58 -40.67 26.50
CA GLN A 1073 -22.56 -39.72 27.06
C GLN A 1073 -21.97 -38.59 27.95
N ASP A 1074 -22.83 -37.58 28.16
CA ASP A 1074 -22.96 -36.66 29.32
C ASP A 1074 -22.15 -35.34 29.42
N ASP A 1075 -22.82 -34.39 30.12
CA ASP A 1075 -22.42 -33.10 30.70
C ASP A 1075 -21.70 -32.03 29.84
N LEU A 1076 -22.52 -31.15 29.24
CA LEU A 1076 -22.08 -29.82 28.77
C LEU A 1076 -22.73 -28.73 29.65
N LEU A 1077 -22.00 -28.27 30.65
CA LEU A 1077 -22.43 -27.25 31.60
C LEU A 1077 -22.60 -25.87 30.94
N VAL A 1078 -23.67 -25.16 31.31
CA VAL A 1078 -23.92 -23.78 30.87
C VAL A 1078 -22.99 -22.81 31.60
N ALA A 1079 -22.24 -22.03 30.82
CA ALA A 1079 -21.49 -20.87 31.30
C ALA A 1079 -21.66 -19.72 30.29
N SER A 1080 -22.67 -18.87 30.51
CA SER A 1080 -22.98 -17.71 29.66
C SER A 1080 -23.04 -16.45 30.52
N ALA A 1081 -22.03 -15.58 30.45
CA ALA A 1081 -22.02 -14.30 31.17
C ALA A 1081 -20.95 -13.31 30.64
N GLU A 1082 -21.07 -12.85 29.40
CA GLU A 1082 -20.56 -11.53 29.01
C GLU A 1082 -21.67 -10.77 28.29
N CYS A 1083 -21.99 -9.58 28.80
CA CYS A 1083 -22.92 -8.62 28.19
C CYS A 1083 -22.17 -7.29 28.06
N PRO A 1084 -22.22 -6.61 26.91
CA PRO A 1084 -21.72 -5.24 26.82
C PRO A 1084 -22.60 -4.33 27.69
N SER A 1085 -21.96 -3.41 28.41
CA SER A 1085 -22.63 -2.42 29.25
C SER A 1085 -22.26 -1.01 28.79
N ASP A 1086 -23.20 -0.35 28.12
CA ASP A 1086 -23.29 1.11 28.14
C ASP A 1086 -23.99 1.52 29.44
N ASP A 1087 -23.41 2.48 30.17
CA ASP A 1087 -24.10 3.53 30.95
C ASP A 1087 -23.01 4.36 31.67
N GLU A 1088 -22.87 5.64 31.31
CA GLU A 1088 -22.03 6.60 32.04
C GLU A 1088 -22.85 7.30 33.13
N ASP A 1089 -22.31 7.43 34.35
CA ASP A 1089 -22.40 8.64 35.19
C ASP A 1089 -21.70 8.47 36.56
N ILE A 1090 -21.27 9.60 37.15
CA ILE A 1090 -20.79 9.87 38.53
C ILE A 1090 -19.26 10.06 38.74
N ASP A 1091 -18.95 11.20 39.38
CA ASP A 1091 -17.64 11.83 39.64
C ASP A 1091 -16.76 11.15 40.74
N PRO A 1092 -15.46 11.52 40.87
CA PRO A 1092 -14.41 10.65 41.45
C PRO A 1092 -14.13 10.80 42.96
N CYS A 1093 -13.43 9.80 43.51
CA CYS A 1093 -12.72 9.84 44.82
C CYS A 1093 -11.46 8.96 44.80
N ASP A 1094 -10.46 9.30 45.63
CA ASP A 1094 -9.12 8.70 45.64
C ASP A 1094 -9.05 7.23 46.14
N PRO A 1095 -8.11 6.41 45.61
CA PRO A 1095 -7.83 5.07 46.12
C PRO A 1095 -6.82 5.08 47.29
N THR A 1096 -7.21 4.53 48.44
CA THR A 1096 -6.26 4.11 49.49
C THR A 1096 -6.63 2.75 50.08
N SER A 1097 -5.61 2.04 50.57
CA SER A 1097 -5.67 0.74 51.26
C SER A 1097 -6.10 -0.49 50.44
N GLY A 1098 -5.22 -1.49 50.38
CA GLY A 1098 -5.50 -2.82 49.83
C GLY A 1098 -5.70 -3.90 50.90
N GLY A 1099 -5.96 -5.14 50.46
CA GLY A 1099 -6.08 -6.31 51.34
C GLY A 1099 -5.92 -7.63 50.58
N LEU A 1100 -5.14 -8.56 51.13
CA LEU A 1100 -4.82 -9.87 50.53
C LEU A 1100 -5.73 -10.98 51.07
N ALA A 1101 -6.07 -11.97 50.24
CA ALA A 1101 -6.09 -13.40 50.63
C ALA A 1101 -6.43 -14.36 49.47
N HIS A 1102 -5.54 -15.32 49.17
CA HIS A 1102 -5.88 -16.62 48.57
C HIS A 1102 -4.82 -17.69 48.97
N PRO A 1103 -5.24 -18.85 49.50
CA PRO A 1103 -4.37 -20.03 49.74
C PRO A 1103 -4.83 -21.27 48.94
N PRO A 1104 -4.10 -22.42 48.97
CA PRO A 1104 -2.65 -22.61 48.91
C PRO A 1104 -2.22 -23.67 47.84
N LEU A 1105 -0.93 -24.02 47.82
CA LEU A 1105 -0.26 -24.90 46.84
C LEU A 1105 -0.31 -26.42 47.15
N THR A 1106 0.08 -27.24 46.17
CA THR A 1106 0.69 -28.58 46.37
C THR A 1106 1.99 -28.72 45.54
N GLU A 1107 2.90 -29.62 45.92
CA GLU A 1107 4.34 -29.54 45.59
C GLU A 1107 4.91 -30.56 44.58
N THR A 1108 6.16 -30.30 44.15
CA THR A 1108 7.33 -31.21 43.89
C THR A 1108 7.90 -31.18 42.46
N LYS A 1109 9.19 -31.49 42.16
CA LYS A 1109 10.57 -31.22 42.73
C LYS A 1109 11.59 -31.79 41.69
N GLY A 1110 12.81 -31.28 41.45
CA GLY A 1110 13.48 -30.04 41.85
C GLY A 1110 15.04 -30.14 41.82
N TYR A 1111 15.73 -29.09 41.31
CA TYR A 1111 17.16 -28.70 41.57
C TYR A 1111 18.33 -29.50 40.93
N PRO A 1112 19.58 -28.94 40.88
CA PRO A 1112 20.04 -27.59 41.28
C PRO A 1112 20.87 -26.78 40.23
N SER A 1113 20.97 -25.46 40.46
CA SER A 1113 22.09 -24.57 40.06
C SER A 1113 22.10 -23.33 40.99
N PRO A 1114 23.24 -22.64 41.19
CA PRO A 1114 23.51 -21.91 42.44
C PRO A 1114 22.91 -20.50 42.57
N GLU A 1115 22.86 -20.03 43.81
CA GLU A 1115 22.30 -18.75 44.23
C GLU A 1115 23.19 -17.53 43.92
N VAL A 1116 22.56 -16.37 43.75
CA VAL A 1116 23.19 -15.06 43.98
C VAL A 1116 22.27 -14.23 44.87
N ILE A 1117 22.82 -13.69 45.95
CA ILE A 1117 22.09 -12.97 46.99
C ILE A 1117 21.59 -11.61 46.45
N ARG A 1118 20.36 -11.25 46.81
CA ARG A 1118 19.74 -9.96 46.44
C ARG A 1118 19.51 -9.11 47.70
N GLU A 1119 20.41 -8.16 47.95
CA GLU A 1119 20.24 -7.20 49.05
C GLU A 1119 19.21 -6.10 48.73
N SER A 1120 18.68 -5.48 49.78
CA SER A 1120 17.61 -4.48 49.73
C SER A 1120 18.06 -3.10 49.22
N SER A 1121 17.17 -2.41 48.52
CA SER A 1121 17.42 -1.08 47.95
C SER A 1121 17.66 0.02 49.00
N SER A 1122 18.81 0.70 48.91
CA SER A 1122 19.07 1.96 49.63
C SER A 1122 18.79 3.16 48.72
N THR A 1123 17.75 3.93 49.03
CA THR A 1123 17.33 5.13 48.26
C THR A 1123 18.37 6.24 48.25
N THR A 1124 19.29 6.25 49.20
CA THR A 1124 20.38 7.24 49.31
C THR A 1124 21.31 7.25 48.10
N GLY A 1125 21.57 6.08 47.49
CA GLY A 1125 22.50 5.97 46.35
C GLY A 1125 22.02 6.70 45.09
N MET A 1126 20.71 6.68 44.82
CA MET A 1126 20.12 7.33 43.65
C MET A 1126 20.21 8.86 43.74
N VAL A 1127 19.98 9.43 44.93
CA VAL A 1127 20.09 10.88 45.17
C VAL A 1127 21.53 11.35 44.99
N VAL A 1128 22.51 10.62 45.53
CA VAL A 1128 23.94 10.94 45.35
C VAL A 1128 24.34 10.85 43.88
N GLY A 1129 23.85 9.87 43.13
CA GLY A 1129 24.09 9.75 41.68
C GLY A 1129 23.56 10.93 40.88
N ILE A 1130 22.34 11.39 41.17
CA ILE A 1130 21.72 12.55 40.50
C ILE A 1130 22.49 13.85 40.82
N VAL A 1131 22.87 14.06 42.09
CA VAL A 1131 23.66 15.23 42.50
C VAL A 1131 25.06 15.22 41.87
N ALA A 1132 25.71 14.06 41.78
CA ALA A 1132 27.01 13.92 41.12
C ALA A 1132 26.92 14.20 39.60
N ALA A 1133 25.88 13.72 38.92
CA ALA A 1133 25.65 14.00 37.51
C ALA A 1133 25.40 15.50 37.25
N ALA A 1134 24.56 16.15 38.08
CA ALA A 1134 24.31 17.59 37.99
C ALA A 1134 25.59 18.42 38.21
N ALA A 1135 26.39 18.07 39.22
CA ALA A 1135 27.68 18.72 39.48
C ALA A 1135 28.68 18.54 38.32
N LEU A 1136 28.71 17.37 37.68
CA LEU A 1136 29.55 17.11 36.50
C LEU A 1136 29.12 17.97 35.30
N CYS A 1137 27.81 18.07 35.01
CA CYS A 1137 27.29 18.92 33.95
C CYS A 1137 27.62 20.41 34.20
N ILE A 1138 27.50 20.89 35.44
CA ILE A 1138 27.88 22.27 35.82
C ILE A 1138 29.38 22.50 35.63
N LEU A 1139 30.24 21.54 36.01
CA LEU A 1139 31.68 21.61 35.78
C LEU A 1139 32.05 21.65 34.30
N ILE A 1140 31.39 20.84 33.46
CA ILE A 1140 31.60 20.85 32.00
C ILE A 1140 31.18 22.19 31.39
N LEU A 1141 30.05 22.75 31.79
CA LEU A 1141 29.60 24.08 31.35
C LEU A 1141 30.55 25.20 31.80
N LEU A 1142 31.00 25.19 33.06
CA LEU A 1142 31.98 26.15 33.57
C LEU A 1142 33.33 26.04 32.85
N TYR A 1143 33.80 24.82 32.54
CA TYR A 1143 35.01 24.59 31.76
C TYR A 1143 34.86 25.09 30.31
N ALA A 1144 33.71 24.86 29.68
CA ALA A 1144 33.41 25.39 28.36
C ALA A 1144 33.39 26.94 28.35
N MET A 1145 32.73 27.55 29.34
CA MET A 1145 32.71 29.02 29.50
C MET A 1145 34.10 29.60 29.77
N TYR A 1146 34.92 28.94 30.60
CA TYR A 1146 36.32 29.32 30.85
C TYR A 1146 37.15 29.26 29.56
N LYS A 1147 37.03 28.16 28.80
CA LYS A 1147 37.75 27.97 27.53
C LYS A 1147 37.27 28.92 26.42
N TYR A 1148 36.02 29.38 26.47
CA TYR A 1148 35.48 30.40 25.57
C TYR A 1148 35.93 31.82 25.96
N ARG A 1149 36.07 32.09 27.27
CA ARG A 1149 36.46 33.40 27.82
C ARG A 1149 37.96 33.69 27.74
N ASN A 1150 38.81 32.67 27.69
CA ASN A 1150 40.28 32.81 27.58
C ASN A 1150 40.80 32.72 26.12
N ARG A 1151 39.98 33.13 25.13
CA ARG A 1151 40.38 33.17 23.72
C ARG A 1151 40.56 34.61 23.25
N ASP A 1152 41.63 35.25 23.72
CA ASP A 1152 42.03 36.59 23.29
C ASP A 1152 42.41 36.66 21.80
N GLU A 1153 42.36 37.87 21.25
CA GLU A 1153 42.56 38.13 19.82
C GLU A 1153 44.03 37.99 19.40
N GLY A 1154 44.30 37.08 18.46
CA GLY A 1154 45.62 36.84 17.88
C GLY A 1154 45.63 37.09 16.37
N SER A 1155 46.35 38.13 15.95
CA SER A 1155 46.51 38.62 14.58
C SER A 1155 46.62 37.55 13.47
N TYR A 1156 45.78 37.66 12.44
CA TYR A 1156 46.12 37.14 11.12
C TYR A 1156 46.98 38.16 10.37
N HIS A 1157 48.19 37.77 10.00
CA HIS A 1157 49.02 38.53 9.06
C HIS A 1157 48.58 38.26 7.62
N VAL A 1158 48.64 39.30 6.79
CA VAL A 1158 48.52 39.20 5.33
C VAL A 1158 49.93 39.32 4.76
N ASP A 1159 50.34 38.40 3.88
CA ASP A 1159 50.94 38.81 2.60
C ASP A 1159 51.01 37.70 1.53
N GLU A 1160 51.23 38.14 0.29
CA GLU A 1160 51.13 37.37 -0.94
C GLU A 1160 52.21 36.28 -1.15
N SER A 1161 51.84 35.22 -1.88
CA SER A 1161 52.69 34.71 -2.97
C SER A 1161 51.82 34.42 -4.21
N ARG A 1162 52.45 34.39 -5.40
CA ARG A 1162 51.86 34.94 -6.63
C ARG A 1162 52.25 34.12 -7.88
N ASN A 1163 51.57 34.41 -9.01
CA ASN A 1163 51.88 33.96 -10.39
C ASN A 1163 51.31 32.57 -10.81
N TYR A 1164 50.90 32.31 -12.07
CA TYR A 1164 50.81 33.17 -13.28
C TYR A 1164 49.81 32.58 -14.32
N ILE A 1165 49.27 33.42 -15.24
CA ILE A 1165 48.89 33.15 -16.67
C ILE A 1165 47.90 31.97 -16.92
N SER A 1166 46.66 32.13 -17.42
CA SER A 1166 46.13 32.76 -18.66
C SER A 1166 46.55 32.03 -19.98
N ASN A 1167 45.79 32.01 -21.10
CA ASN A 1167 44.47 32.56 -21.41
C ASN A 1167 43.76 31.73 -22.54
N SER A 1168 42.53 32.11 -22.91
CA SER A 1168 41.66 31.42 -23.89
C SER A 1168 41.92 31.70 -25.39
N ALA A 1169 41.45 30.80 -26.25
CA ALA A 1169 41.02 31.05 -27.65
C ALA A 1169 39.76 30.18 -27.93
N THR A 1170 38.79 30.50 -28.79
CA THR A 1170 38.74 31.43 -29.95
C THR A 1170 37.44 32.28 -29.99
N GLN A 1171 37.39 33.26 -30.89
CA GLN A 1171 36.25 34.15 -31.25
C GLN A 1171 35.94 33.98 -32.77
N PRO A 1172 34.97 34.69 -33.42
CA PRO A 1172 34.07 35.79 -32.98
C PRO A 1172 32.59 35.33 -32.94
N ASN A 1173 31.49 36.12 -33.03
CA ASN A 1173 31.19 37.55 -33.27
C ASN A 1173 29.77 37.87 -32.66
N GLY A 1174 29.23 39.10 -32.58
CA GLY A 1174 29.79 40.42 -32.84
C GLY A 1174 28.76 41.57 -32.68
N ALA A 1175 29.19 42.69 -32.09
CA ALA A 1175 28.58 44.05 -32.10
C ALA A 1175 27.18 44.30 -31.47
N ALA A 1176 26.80 45.51 -31.01
CA ALA A 1176 27.54 46.65 -30.42
C ALA A 1176 26.56 47.76 -29.88
N VAL A 1177 27.10 48.70 -29.07
CA VAL A 1177 26.58 50.07 -28.73
C VAL A 1177 25.38 50.18 -27.73
N LYS A 1178 25.13 51.26 -26.94
CA LYS A 1178 25.89 52.16 -26.00
C LYS A 1178 24.93 53.25 -25.39
N GLU A 1179 25.38 53.99 -24.36
CA GLU A 1179 24.86 55.31 -23.83
C GLU A 1179 23.64 55.24 -22.85
N LYS A 1180 23.63 55.66 -21.56
CA LYS A 1180 24.42 56.56 -20.65
C LYS A 1180 24.26 58.08 -20.94
N PRO A 1181 24.39 59.04 -19.96
CA PRO A 1181 24.23 59.02 -18.47
C PRO A 1181 23.64 60.33 -17.82
N ILE A 1182 23.80 60.49 -16.47
CA ILE A 1182 23.81 61.75 -15.62
C ILE A 1182 22.43 62.28 -15.16
N GLY A 1183 22.17 62.70 -13.91
CA GLY A 1183 22.96 62.85 -12.65
C GLY A 1183 22.28 63.90 -11.69
N VAL A 1184 22.79 64.45 -10.57
CA VAL A 1184 24.01 64.31 -9.71
C VAL A 1184 23.69 64.95 -8.30
N ALA A 1185 24.52 64.69 -7.26
CA ALA A 1185 24.80 65.55 -6.05
C ALA A 1185 23.82 65.54 -4.82
N LYS A 1186 24.25 65.72 -3.55
CA LYS A 1186 25.60 65.72 -2.89
C LYS A 1186 25.52 65.55 -1.33
N ILE A 1187 26.42 64.75 -0.74
CA ILE A 1187 27.15 64.89 0.56
C ILE A 1187 26.40 65.26 1.87
N SER A 1188 26.48 64.38 2.90
CA SER A 1188 26.97 64.70 4.29
C SER A 1188 27.16 63.41 5.14
N SER A 1189 27.58 63.52 6.42
CA SER A 1189 28.24 62.45 7.19
C SER A 1189 27.68 62.13 8.61
N LYS A 1190 28.15 61.00 9.17
CA LYS A 1190 28.19 60.51 10.58
C LYS A 1190 27.07 59.62 11.15
N ASN A 1191 27.54 58.43 11.57
CA ASN A 1191 26.94 57.36 12.37
C ASN A 1191 26.10 57.77 13.60
N LYS A 1192 25.09 56.94 13.92
CA LYS A 1192 24.97 56.28 15.23
C LYS A 1192 24.22 54.94 15.14
N LYS A 1193 24.43 54.05 16.12
CA LYS A 1193 23.88 52.68 16.17
C LYS A 1193 22.61 52.61 17.03
N ASN A 1194 21.70 51.71 16.66
CA ASN A 1194 21.13 50.64 17.51
C ASN A 1194 20.43 49.64 16.55
N LYS A 1195 20.56 48.32 16.71
CA LYS A 1195 19.96 47.42 17.73
C LYS A 1195 18.43 47.34 17.60
N ASP A 1196 17.81 46.17 17.61
CA ASP A 1196 18.31 44.81 17.95
C ASP A 1196 18.13 43.77 16.83
N LYS A 1197 18.71 42.58 17.03
CA LYS A 1197 18.43 41.37 16.25
C LYS A 1197 17.86 40.31 17.19
N GLU A 1198 16.84 39.60 16.74
CA GLU A 1198 16.28 38.46 17.44
C GLU A 1198 17.25 37.26 17.38
N TYR A 1199 17.18 36.39 18.39
CA TYR A 1199 17.96 35.16 18.47
C TYR A 1199 17.05 33.95 18.17
N TYR A 1200 17.57 33.00 17.40
CA TYR A 1200 17.06 31.64 17.28
C TYR A 1200 18.21 30.67 17.52
N VAL A 1201 18.18 29.99 18.68
CA VAL A 1201 18.63 28.61 18.93
C VAL A 1201 17.71 28.06 20.01
#